data_AF-A0A6J1Y4G4-F1
#
_entry.id   AF-A0A6J1Y4G4-F1
#
_cell.length_a   1.000
_cell.length_b   1.000
_cell.length_c   1.000
_cell.angle_alpha   90.00
_cell.angle_beta   90.00
_cell.angle_gamma   90.00
#
_symmetry.space_group_name_H-M   'P 1'
#
loop_
_entity.id
_entity.type
_entity.pdbx_description
1 polymer ?
#
loop_
_entity_poly.entity_id
_entity_poly.type
_entity_poly.pdbx_seq_one_letter_code
_entity_poly.pdbx_strand_id
1 'polypeptide(L)'
;MSKRLRSSEVCADCSGPDPSWASVNRGTFICDECCSVHRSLGRHVSQVRHLKHAPWPPTLLQMVETLYNNGANSIWEHSLLDPASVMSGRRKANPQDKVHPNKAEFIRAKYQMLAFVHRLPCRDDDSVTAKDLSKQLHSSVRTGNLETCLRLLSLGAQANFFHPEKGNTPLHVASKAGQILQAELLAVYGADPGTQDSSGKTPVDYARQGGHHELAERLVEIQYELTDRLAFYLCGRKPDHKNGQHFIIPQMADRRLSLDLSELAKAAKKKLQSLSNHLFEELAMDVYDEVDRRETDAVWLATQNHSTLVTETTVVPFLPVNPEYSSTRNQGRQKLARFNAHEFATLVIDILSDAKRRQQGSPLSGSKDNVELILKTISNQHSVESQDNDQPDYDSVASDEDTDLEPTASKANRQKSLDSDLSDGPVTVQEFMEVKNALVASEAKIQQLMKVNNNLSDELRIMQKKLQTLQSENSNLRRQATTNIYQVQTGSEYTDTSNHSSLKRRPSARGSRPMSMYETGSGQKPYLPMGEVNHPEESRTRLQPFPAHASRLEKQNSTPESDYDNTPNDTDPDDTGSGRKGRQRSVVWQGDGSVPDTAEPHAAPSPILPSTEDVIRKTEQITKNIQELLRAAQENKHDSYIPCSERIHVAVTEMAALFPKKPKSDTVRTSLRLLTSSAYRLQSECKKTLPGDAGPPTDIQLVTQQVIQCAYDIAKAAKQLVTITTKENNN
;
A
#
# COMPACT_ATOMS: atom_id res chain seq x y z
N MET A 1 17.30 16.96 -43.67
CA MET A 1 17.94 17.27 -42.37
C MET A 1 17.11 16.63 -41.28
N SER A 2 17.68 15.78 -40.42
CA SER A 2 16.93 15.25 -39.28
C SER A 2 16.79 16.32 -38.20
N LYS A 3 15.57 16.60 -37.76
CA LYS A 3 15.36 17.41 -36.55
C LYS A 3 15.82 16.55 -35.36
N ARG A 4 16.80 17.00 -34.59
CA ARG A 4 16.97 16.46 -33.24
C ARG A 4 15.67 16.75 -32.49
N LEU A 5 15.00 15.70 -32.04
CA LEU A 5 13.88 15.82 -31.10
C LEU A 5 14.37 16.57 -29.85
N ARG A 6 13.48 17.34 -29.23
CA ARG A 6 13.75 17.96 -27.92
C ARG A 6 13.85 16.87 -26.87
N SER A 7 14.64 17.10 -25.81
CA SER A 7 14.76 16.10 -24.72
C SER A 7 13.39 15.65 -24.23
N SER A 8 12.48 16.61 -23.99
CA SER A 8 11.10 16.38 -23.55
C SER A 8 10.25 15.45 -24.44
N GLU A 9 10.63 15.20 -25.69
CA GLU A 9 9.88 14.38 -26.66
C GLU A 9 10.29 12.89 -26.61
N VAL A 10 11.29 12.52 -25.81
CA VAL A 10 11.83 11.15 -25.69
C VAL A 10 12.05 10.72 -24.23
N CYS A 11 12.09 9.41 -23.99
CA CYS A 11 12.46 8.80 -22.73
C CYS A 11 13.97 8.91 -22.48
N ALA A 12 14.35 9.36 -21.29
CA ALA A 12 15.74 9.58 -20.89
C ALA A 12 16.61 8.32 -20.92
N ASP A 13 16.04 7.12 -20.81
CA ASP A 13 16.80 5.88 -20.62
C ASP A 13 16.83 4.97 -21.85
N CYS A 14 15.72 4.84 -22.57
CA CYS A 14 15.62 4.00 -23.78
C CYS A 14 15.46 4.79 -25.08
N SER A 15 15.35 6.13 -25.02
CA SER A 15 15.11 7.02 -26.17
C SER A 15 13.79 6.77 -26.92
N GLY A 16 12.84 6.00 -26.34
CA GLY A 16 11.49 5.83 -26.90
C GLY A 16 10.68 7.13 -26.88
N PRO A 17 9.73 7.34 -27.81
CA PRO A 17 8.97 8.59 -27.90
C PRO A 17 7.98 8.78 -26.73
N ASP A 18 7.47 10.01 -26.60
CA ASP A 18 6.30 10.38 -25.80
C ASP A 18 6.31 9.84 -24.34
N PRO A 19 7.32 10.22 -23.52
CA PRO A 19 7.37 9.80 -22.12
C PRO A 19 6.13 10.26 -21.33
N SER A 20 5.67 9.39 -20.46
CA SER A 20 4.45 9.50 -19.65
C SER A 20 4.74 9.83 -18.18
N TRP A 21 5.95 9.55 -17.70
CA TRP A 21 6.38 9.71 -16.31
C TRP A 21 7.62 10.61 -16.20
N ALA A 22 7.91 11.05 -14.98
CA ALA A 22 9.12 11.77 -14.62
C ALA A 22 9.82 11.12 -13.42
N SER A 23 11.16 11.19 -13.41
CA SER A 23 11.99 11.00 -12.23
C SER A 23 12.40 12.38 -11.70
N VAL A 24 11.70 12.83 -10.66
CA VAL A 24 11.72 14.23 -10.20
C VAL A 24 13.11 14.64 -9.70
N ASN A 25 13.74 13.83 -8.85
CA ASN A 25 15.09 14.07 -8.33
C ASN A 25 16.20 13.88 -9.39
N ARG A 26 15.93 13.20 -10.51
CA ARG A 26 16.92 13.03 -11.59
C ARG A 26 16.79 14.07 -12.70
N GLY A 27 15.71 14.85 -12.73
CA GLY A 27 15.47 15.84 -13.78
C GLY A 27 15.25 15.21 -15.15
N THR A 28 14.52 14.09 -15.22
CA THR A 28 14.33 13.30 -16.45
C THR A 28 12.88 12.88 -16.67
N PHE A 29 12.44 12.83 -17.93
CA PHE A 29 11.18 12.17 -18.33
C PHE A 29 11.46 10.76 -18.84
N ILE A 30 10.57 9.81 -18.53
CA ILE A 30 10.72 8.37 -18.80
C ILE A 30 9.40 7.76 -19.29
N CYS A 31 9.46 6.75 -20.14
CA CYS A 31 8.28 5.99 -20.57
C CYS A 31 7.90 4.90 -19.55
N ASP A 32 6.70 4.34 -19.69
CA ASP A 32 6.14 3.31 -18.80
C ASP A 32 7.08 2.11 -18.54
N GLU A 33 7.70 1.55 -19.59
CA GLU A 33 8.65 0.44 -19.48
C GLU A 33 9.91 0.76 -18.67
N CYS A 34 10.33 2.03 -18.64
CA CYS A 34 11.44 2.46 -17.79
C CYS A 34 10.94 2.81 -16.37
N CYS A 35 9.72 3.35 -16.27
CA CYS A 35 9.06 3.66 -15.00
C CYS A 35 8.83 2.43 -14.12
N SER A 36 8.46 1.26 -14.68
CA SER A 36 8.34 0.01 -13.90
C SER A 36 9.64 -0.34 -13.17
N VAL A 37 10.79 -0.20 -13.84
CA VAL A 37 12.10 -0.39 -13.23
C VAL A 37 12.38 0.69 -12.19
N HIS A 38 12.13 1.97 -12.49
CA HIS A 38 12.36 3.06 -11.52
C HIS A 38 11.56 2.86 -10.22
N ARG A 39 10.30 2.41 -10.31
CA ARG A 39 9.48 2.04 -9.14
C ARG A 39 10.13 0.95 -8.29
N SER A 40 10.82 -0.03 -8.90
CA SER A 40 11.52 -1.10 -8.18
C SER A 40 12.81 -0.65 -7.47
N LEU A 41 13.34 0.55 -7.78
CA LEU A 41 14.53 1.09 -7.12
C LEU A 41 14.20 1.89 -5.84
N GLY A 42 12.95 2.34 -5.70
CA GLY A 42 12.51 3.15 -4.57
C GLY A 42 12.95 4.63 -4.63
N ARG A 43 12.31 5.44 -3.78
CA ARG A 43 12.38 6.91 -3.83
C ARG A 43 13.78 7.49 -3.57
N HIS A 44 14.62 6.78 -2.82
CA HIS A 44 16.00 7.14 -2.56
C HIS A 44 16.85 7.15 -3.85
N VAL A 45 16.56 6.26 -4.82
CA VAL A 45 17.15 6.33 -6.16
C VAL A 45 16.34 7.24 -7.08
N SER A 46 15.02 7.05 -7.17
CA SER A 46 14.14 7.75 -8.10
C SER A 46 12.77 8.06 -7.51
N GLN A 47 12.45 9.34 -7.37
CA GLN A 47 11.11 9.84 -7.04
C GLN A 47 10.26 9.89 -8.32
N VAL A 48 9.29 8.99 -8.46
CA VAL A 48 8.50 8.79 -9.69
C VAL A 48 7.17 9.55 -9.64
N ARG A 49 6.76 10.21 -10.73
CA ARG A 49 5.45 10.87 -10.84
C ARG A 49 4.93 10.87 -12.28
N HIS A 50 3.64 10.54 -12.50
CA HIS A 50 3.03 10.57 -13.83
C HIS A 50 2.71 12.00 -14.28
N LEU A 51 2.97 12.32 -15.55
CA LEU A 51 2.90 13.69 -16.07
C LEU A 51 1.46 14.23 -16.22
N LYS A 52 0.46 13.35 -16.42
CA LYS A 52 -0.90 13.74 -16.86
C LYS A 52 -2.07 13.30 -15.96
N HIS A 53 -1.83 12.49 -14.91
CA HIS A 53 -2.91 11.85 -14.12
C HIS A 53 -3.18 12.52 -12.77
N ALA A 54 -2.17 13.16 -12.18
CA ALA A 54 -2.32 13.98 -10.98
C ALA A 54 -1.93 15.43 -11.32
N PRO A 55 -2.57 16.45 -10.74
CA PRO A 55 -2.12 17.83 -10.88
C PRO A 55 -0.70 17.98 -10.32
N TRP A 56 0.12 18.78 -10.97
CA TRP A 56 1.46 19.15 -10.51
C TRP A 56 1.42 20.58 -9.95
N PRO A 57 2.23 20.91 -8.92
CA PRO A 57 2.66 22.28 -8.70
C PRO A 57 3.33 22.78 -10.00
N PRO A 58 2.89 23.89 -10.62
CA PRO A 58 3.38 24.29 -11.94
C PRO A 58 4.90 24.48 -11.99
N THR A 59 5.44 25.07 -10.92
CA THR A 59 6.86 25.33 -10.70
C THR A 59 7.69 24.06 -10.54
N LEU A 60 7.14 23.01 -9.93
CA LEU A 60 7.81 21.71 -9.79
C LEU A 60 7.93 21.01 -11.15
N LEU A 61 6.85 21.01 -11.94
CA LEU A 61 6.89 20.44 -13.29
C LEU A 61 7.84 21.24 -14.20
N GLN A 62 7.78 22.58 -14.13
CA GLN A 62 8.68 23.47 -14.85
C GLN A 62 10.16 23.24 -14.45
N MET A 63 10.46 22.97 -13.18
CA MET A 63 11.81 22.64 -12.71
C MET A 63 12.35 21.37 -13.38
N VAL A 64 11.55 20.29 -13.38
CA VAL A 64 11.94 19.02 -14.01
C VAL A 64 12.06 19.15 -15.54
N GLU A 65 11.12 19.83 -16.20
CA GLU A 65 11.18 20.08 -17.64
C GLU A 65 12.41 20.94 -18.02
N THR A 66 12.71 21.96 -17.22
CA THR A 66 13.88 22.83 -17.43
C THR A 66 15.18 22.05 -17.26
N LEU A 67 15.30 21.21 -16.21
CA LEU A 67 16.44 20.31 -16.05
C LEU A 67 16.61 19.37 -17.25
N TYR A 68 15.52 18.73 -17.69
CA TYR A 68 15.61 17.70 -18.73
C TYR A 68 15.97 18.30 -20.10
N ASN A 69 15.38 19.45 -20.44
CA ASN A 69 15.70 20.18 -21.67
C ASN A 69 17.09 20.86 -21.64
N ASN A 70 17.59 21.24 -20.46
CA ASN A 70 18.96 21.80 -20.28
C ASN A 70 19.98 20.73 -19.86
N GLY A 71 19.78 19.47 -20.28
CA GLY A 71 20.87 18.49 -20.30
C GLY A 71 21.17 17.79 -18.98
N ALA A 72 20.24 17.73 -18.01
CA ALA A 72 20.40 16.92 -16.79
C ALA A 72 20.83 15.47 -17.08
N ASN A 73 20.36 14.88 -18.19
CA ASN A 73 20.74 13.54 -18.61
C ASN A 73 22.25 13.38 -18.94
N SER A 74 22.97 14.49 -19.22
CA SER A 74 24.42 14.47 -19.44
C SER A 74 25.24 14.24 -18.17
N ILE A 75 24.65 14.49 -16.99
CA ILE A 75 25.25 14.13 -15.70
C ILE A 75 25.22 12.61 -15.56
N TRP A 76 24.06 11.99 -15.82
CA TRP A 76 23.81 10.56 -15.66
C TRP A 76 24.35 9.67 -16.80
N GLU A 77 24.71 10.25 -17.95
CA GLU A 77 25.22 9.53 -19.14
C GLU A 77 26.58 10.07 -19.63
N HIS A 78 27.34 10.79 -18.79
CA HIS A 78 28.58 11.46 -19.19
C HIS A 78 29.55 10.55 -19.97
N SER A 79 29.82 9.34 -19.48
CA SER A 79 30.74 8.38 -20.12
C SER A 79 30.15 7.69 -21.37
N LEU A 80 28.91 8.00 -21.74
CA LEU A 80 28.27 7.54 -22.99
C LEU A 80 28.24 8.66 -24.04
N LEU A 81 28.50 9.90 -23.63
CA LEU A 81 28.60 11.09 -24.49
C LEU A 81 30.05 11.43 -24.86
N ASP A 82 31.02 11.03 -24.04
CA ASP A 82 32.46 11.15 -24.34
C ASP A 82 32.88 10.14 -25.44
N PRO A 83 33.35 10.59 -26.61
CA PRO A 83 33.79 9.71 -27.70
C PRO A 83 34.90 8.72 -27.31
N ALA A 84 35.73 9.03 -26.31
CA ALA A 84 36.82 8.15 -25.89
C ALA A 84 36.33 6.87 -25.20
N SER A 85 35.19 6.92 -24.49
CA SER A 85 34.65 5.79 -23.72
C SER A 85 33.58 4.96 -24.44
N VAL A 86 33.07 5.42 -25.60
CA VAL A 86 32.13 4.66 -26.45
C VAL A 86 32.68 3.28 -26.85
N MET A 87 34.01 3.14 -26.94
CA MET A 87 34.70 1.88 -27.26
C MET A 87 34.51 0.77 -26.20
N SER A 88 34.01 1.09 -25.00
CA SER A 88 33.85 0.14 -23.88
C SER A 88 32.71 -0.89 -24.06
N GLY A 89 31.96 -0.86 -25.17
CA GLY A 89 30.79 -1.72 -25.39
C GLY A 89 29.56 -1.37 -24.52
N ARG A 90 29.70 -0.40 -23.61
CA ARG A 90 28.62 0.18 -22.80
C ARG A 90 27.68 0.95 -23.73
N ARG A 91 26.50 0.40 -24.01
CA ARG A 91 25.47 1.05 -24.84
C ARG A 91 24.24 1.41 -24.02
N LYS A 92 23.58 2.49 -24.44
CA LYS A 92 22.23 2.85 -23.98
C LYS A 92 21.22 1.82 -24.47
N ALA A 93 20.14 1.62 -23.72
CA ALA A 93 19.03 0.79 -24.16
C ALA A 93 18.26 1.43 -25.33
N ASN A 94 17.70 0.61 -26.20
CA ASN A 94 16.89 1.02 -27.34
C ASN A 94 15.39 1.00 -26.98
N PRO A 95 14.52 1.68 -27.74
CA PRO A 95 13.08 1.64 -27.50
C PRO A 95 12.50 0.21 -27.59
N GLN A 96 13.06 -0.62 -28.47
CA GLN A 96 12.64 -2.00 -28.73
C GLN A 96 13.37 -3.05 -27.87
N ASP A 97 14.34 -2.67 -27.04
CA ASP A 97 15.00 -3.61 -26.12
C ASP A 97 13.99 -4.08 -25.05
N LYS A 98 14.09 -5.34 -24.60
CA LYS A 98 13.19 -5.87 -23.56
C LYS A 98 13.37 -5.13 -22.23
N VAL A 99 12.28 -4.96 -21.48
CA VAL A 99 12.30 -4.42 -20.11
C VAL A 99 13.34 -5.16 -19.26
N HIS A 100 13.28 -6.50 -19.28
CA HIS A 100 14.24 -7.38 -18.62
C HIS A 100 14.96 -8.28 -19.65
N PRO A 101 16.28 -8.48 -19.54
CA PRO A 101 17.19 -7.78 -18.62
C PRO A 101 17.53 -6.35 -19.07
N ASN A 102 17.44 -6.05 -20.38
CA ASN A 102 18.21 -4.97 -21.02
C ASN A 102 17.93 -3.55 -20.48
N LYS A 103 16.68 -3.09 -20.48
CA LYS A 103 16.34 -1.76 -19.95
C LYS A 103 16.60 -1.71 -18.44
N ALA A 104 16.28 -2.77 -17.70
CA ALA A 104 16.44 -2.84 -16.25
C ALA A 104 17.90 -2.80 -15.77
N GLU A 105 18.82 -3.49 -16.46
CA GLU A 105 20.25 -3.43 -16.19
C GLU A 105 20.82 -2.05 -16.50
N PHE A 106 20.47 -1.45 -17.64
CA PHE A 106 20.91 -0.10 -18.00
C PHE A 106 20.45 0.95 -16.97
N ILE A 107 19.19 0.89 -16.53
CA ILE A 107 18.62 1.81 -15.55
C ILE A 107 19.29 1.68 -14.17
N ARG A 108 19.56 0.45 -13.70
CA ARG A 108 20.32 0.22 -12.46
C ARG A 108 21.76 0.72 -12.59
N ALA A 109 22.44 0.39 -13.69
CA ALA A 109 23.79 0.89 -13.95
C ALA A 109 23.83 2.43 -13.93
N LYS A 110 22.84 3.09 -14.55
CA LYS A 110 22.75 4.55 -14.67
C LYS A 110 22.49 5.28 -13.34
N TYR A 111 21.48 4.87 -12.56
CA TYR A 111 21.02 5.66 -11.40
C TYR A 111 21.35 5.05 -10.04
N GLN A 112 21.50 3.72 -9.94
CA GLN A 112 21.79 3.02 -8.68
C GLN A 112 23.30 2.77 -8.52
N MET A 113 23.99 2.35 -9.59
CA MET A 113 25.44 2.14 -9.59
C MET A 113 26.23 3.38 -10.05
N LEU A 114 25.55 4.40 -10.59
CA LEU A 114 26.13 5.63 -11.16
C LEU A 114 27.25 5.35 -12.19
N ALA A 115 27.18 4.24 -12.93
CA ALA A 115 28.27 3.67 -13.73
C ALA A 115 28.72 4.51 -14.94
N PHE A 116 28.06 5.64 -15.22
CA PHE A 116 28.31 6.52 -16.36
C PHE A 116 28.52 8.01 -15.99
N VAL A 117 28.53 8.37 -14.69
CA VAL A 117 28.77 9.76 -14.26
C VAL A 117 30.24 10.16 -14.44
N HIS A 118 30.55 11.45 -14.49
CA HIS A 118 31.95 11.93 -14.59
C HIS A 118 32.79 11.58 -13.34
N ARG A 119 32.20 11.70 -12.15
CA ARG A 119 32.78 11.35 -10.84
C ARG A 119 31.66 10.85 -9.94
N LEU A 120 31.94 9.82 -9.15
CA LEU A 120 31.02 9.35 -8.11
C LEU A 120 30.87 10.44 -7.01
N PRO A 121 29.80 10.38 -6.19
CA PRO A 121 29.68 11.21 -4.99
C PRO A 121 30.88 11.04 -4.06
N CYS A 122 31.17 12.06 -3.25
CA CYS A 122 32.05 11.87 -2.10
C CYS A 122 31.45 10.85 -1.13
N ARG A 123 32.31 10.07 -0.46
CA ARG A 123 31.88 9.21 0.66
C ARG A 123 31.48 10.09 1.85
N ASP A 124 30.60 9.59 2.70
CA ASP A 124 30.10 10.30 3.89
C ASP A 124 31.23 10.64 4.89
N ASP A 125 32.26 9.81 4.96
CA ASP A 125 33.50 10.08 5.72
C ASP A 125 34.27 11.31 5.20
N ASP A 126 34.17 11.64 3.90
CA ASP A 126 34.83 12.79 3.28
C ASP A 126 34.03 14.08 3.53
N SER A 127 33.92 14.40 4.82
CA SER A 127 33.26 15.61 5.30
C SER A 127 33.96 16.91 4.89
N VAL A 128 35.13 16.85 4.24
CA VAL A 128 35.82 18.03 3.69
C VAL A 128 35.27 18.33 2.30
N THR A 129 35.33 17.35 1.38
CA THR A 129 34.77 17.50 0.03
C THR A 129 33.26 17.79 0.08
N ALA A 130 32.51 17.11 0.96
CA ALA A 130 31.08 17.37 1.14
C ALA A 130 30.79 18.82 1.56
N LYS A 131 31.58 19.39 2.48
CA LYS A 131 31.43 20.80 2.92
C LYS A 131 31.77 21.78 1.80
N ASP A 132 32.83 21.54 1.04
CA ASP A 132 33.25 22.45 -0.03
C ASP A 132 32.34 22.38 -1.28
N LEU A 133 31.78 21.21 -1.60
CA LEU A 133 30.68 21.09 -2.57
C LEU A 133 29.42 21.83 -2.08
N SER A 134 29.12 21.78 -0.78
CA SER A 134 27.96 22.45 -0.20
C SER A 134 28.10 23.99 -0.15
N LYS A 135 29.31 24.52 0.09
CA LYS A 135 29.64 25.95 -0.09
C LYS A 135 29.46 26.41 -1.55
N GLN A 136 29.86 25.56 -2.51
CA GLN A 136 29.63 25.82 -3.94
C GLN A 136 28.15 25.83 -4.29
N LEU A 137 27.36 24.90 -3.75
CA LEU A 137 25.90 24.86 -3.94
C LEU A 137 25.24 26.11 -3.39
N HIS A 138 25.55 26.47 -2.14
CA HIS A 138 25.10 27.70 -1.46
C HIS A 138 25.34 28.96 -2.29
N SER A 139 26.50 29.05 -2.94
CA SER A 139 26.85 30.16 -3.84
C SER A 139 26.12 30.12 -5.19
N SER A 140 25.88 28.93 -5.73
CA SER A 140 25.36 28.70 -7.09
C SER A 140 23.86 28.97 -7.22
N VAL A 141 23.07 28.58 -6.20
CA VAL A 141 21.59 28.70 -6.18
C VAL A 141 21.06 30.14 -6.17
N ARG A 142 21.95 31.12 -6.06
CA ARG A 142 21.66 32.55 -6.34
C ARG A 142 21.37 32.82 -7.82
N THR A 143 21.66 31.87 -8.71
CA THR A 143 21.48 31.98 -10.17
C THR A 143 20.54 30.90 -10.70
N GLY A 144 19.94 31.10 -11.86
CA GLY A 144 18.98 30.16 -12.45
C GLY A 144 19.57 28.88 -13.07
N ASN A 145 20.87 28.59 -12.89
CA ASN A 145 21.48 27.38 -13.47
C ASN A 145 21.18 26.14 -12.63
N LEU A 146 20.07 25.46 -12.96
CA LEU A 146 19.65 24.20 -12.34
C LEU A 146 20.65 23.06 -12.60
N GLU A 147 21.30 23.03 -13.78
CA GLU A 147 22.20 21.94 -14.16
C GLU A 147 23.47 21.93 -13.28
N THR A 148 24.05 23.09 -13.00
CA THR A 148 25.16 23.22 -12.03
C THR A 148 24.75 22.77 -10.63
N CYS A 149 23.54 23.11 -10.19
CA CYS A 149 23.07 22.76 -8.84
C CYS A 149 22.75 21.26 -8.73
N LEU A 150 22.09 20.66 -9.73
CA LEU A 150 21.90 19.21 -9.81
C LEU A 150 23.24 18.46 -9.87
N ARG A 151 24.23 18.98 -10.61
CA ARG A 151 25.57 18.41 -10.69
C ARG A 151 26.28 18.42 -9.34
N LEU A 152 26.21 19.52 -8.58
CA LEU A 152 26.75 19.60 -7.23
C LEU A 152 26.05 18.64 -6.25
N LEU A 153 24.71 18.58 -6.29
CA LEU A 153 23.91 17.62 -5.52
C LEU A 153 24.29 16.17 -5.87
N SER A 154 24.51 15.86 -7.15
CA SER A 154 24.95 14.53 -7.62
C SER A 154 26.37 14.13 -7.18
N LEU A 155 27.17 15.07 -6.68
CA LEU A 155 28.51 14.84 -6.16
C LEU A 155 28.56 14.74 -4.63
N GLY A 156 27.44 14.94 -3.93
CA GLY A 156 27.35 14.92 -2.46
C GLY A 156 27.22 16.29 -1.77
N ALA A 157 26.89 17.37 -2.50
CA ALA A 157 26.50 18.62 -1.86
C ALA A 157 25.20 18.46 -1.07
N GLN A 158 25.14 18.96 0.16
CA GLN A 158 23.98 18.85 1.03
C GLN A 158 23.00 20.02 0.81
N ALA A 159 21.76 19.73 0.40
CA ALA A 159 20.77 20.76 0.09
C ALA A 159 20.39 21.62 1.31
N ASN A 160 20.36 21.03 2.51
CA ASN A 160 20.10 21.73 3.77
C ASN A 160 21.37 22.17 4.53
N PHE A 161 22.52 22.28 3.85
CA PHE A 161 23.79 22.70 4.46
C PHE A 161 23.67 24.06 5.16
N PHE A 162 24.04 24.14 6.44
CA PHE A 162 24.10 25.41 7.16
C PHE A 162 25.51 26.02 7.04
N HIS A 163 25.64 27.14 6.32
CA HIS A 163 26.95 27.75 6.06
C HIS A 163 27.48 28.49 7.31
N PRO A 164 28.60 28.07 7.95
CA PRO A 164 29.01 28.61 9.25
C PRO A 164 29.26 30.13 9.24
N GLU A 165 30.00 30.64 8.26
CA GLU A 165 30.31 32.08 8.15
C GLU A 165 29.16 32.98 7.68
N LYS A 166 28.11 32.41 7.07
CA LYS A 166 26.98 33.18 6.50
C LYS A 166 25.69 33.00 7.29
N GLY A 167 25.66 32.04 8.22
CA GLY A 167 24.56 31.78 9.14
C GLY A 167 23.28 31.27 8.48
N ASN A 168 23.33 30.73 7.25
CA ASN A 168 22.13 30.37 6.49
C ASN A 168 22.35 29.22 5.49
N THR A 169 21.23 28.65 4.99
CA THR A 169 21.24 27.51 4.06
C THR A 169 21.09 27.91 2.59
N PRO A 170 21.40 27.05 1.60
CA PRO A 170 21.14 27.30 0.18
C PRO A 170 19.71 27.76 -0.10
N LEU A 171 18.71 27.22 0.60
CA LEU A 171 17.31 27.57 0.40
C LEU A 171 17.01 29.03 0.80
N HIS A 172 17.70 29.58 1.81
CA HIS A 172 17.62 31.01 2.15
C HIS A 172 18.17 31.88 1.01
N VAL A 173 19.29 31.48 0.40
CA VAL A 173 19.93 32.20 -0.71
C VAL A 173 19.02 32.19 -1.95
N ALA A 174 18.49 31.03 -2.32
CA ALA A 174 17.53 30.89 -3.43
C ALA A 174 16.28 31.74 -3.19
N SER A 175 15.72 31.71 -1.98
CA SER A 175 14.50 32.45 -1.61
C SER A 175 14.68 33.96 -1.62
N LYS A 176 15.80 34.46 -1.10
CA LYS A 176 16.16 35.89 -1.15
C LYS A 176 16.41 36.36 -2.59
N ALA A 177 16.90 35.48 -3.47
CA ALA A 177 17.17 35.75 -4.88
C ALA A 177 15.99 35.47 -5.82
N GLY A 178 14.82 35.07 -5.31
CA GLY A 178 13.63 34.75 -6.10
C GLY A 178 13.77 33.53 -7.02
N GLN A 179 14.75 32.66 -6.78
CA GLN A 179 15.08 31.53 -7.67
C GLN A 179 14.15 30.34 -7.42
N ILE A 180 12.88 30.47 -7.84
CA ILE A 180 11.81 29.52 -7.54
C ILE A 180 12.11 28.08 -7.99
N LEU A 181 12.72 27.90 -9.17
CA LEU A 181 13.09 26.55 -9.64
C LEU A 181 14.29 25.96 -8.86
N GLN A 182 15.19 26.79 -8.32
CA GLN A 182 16.25 26.31 -7.42
C GLN A 182 15.67 25.89 -6.06
N ALA A 183 14.66 26.61 -5.55
CA ALA A 183 13.98 26.24 -4.33
C ALA A 183 13.25 24.88 -4.46
N GLU A 184 12.57 24.62 -5.58
CA GLU A 184 11.97 23.32 -5.88
C GLU A 184 13.03 22.20 -5.95
N LEU A 185 14.16 22.42 -6.63
CA LEU A 185 15.26 21.45 -6.72
C LEU A 185 15.88 21.14 -5.35
N LEU A 186 16.14 22.18 -4.54
CA LEU A 186 16.65 22.02 -3.18
C LEU A 186 15.66 21.26 -2.28
N ALA A 187 14.35 21.55 -2.37
CA ALA A 187 13.30 20.87 -1.62
C ALA A 187 13.18 19.39 -1.99
N VAL A 188 13.27 19.05 -3.28
CA VAL A 188 13.30 17.65 -3.79
C VAL A 188 14.49 16.86 -3.23
N TYR A 189 15.57 17.55 -2.85
CA TYR A 189 16.77 17.03 -2.19
C TYR A 189 16.78 17.26 -0.65
N GLY A 190 15.65 17.60 -0.03
CA GLY A 190 15.51 17.65 1.43
C GLY A 190 15.95 18.94 2.11
N ALA A 191 16.03 20.07 1.39
CA ALA A 191 16.15 21.38 2.05
C ALA A 191 14.83 21.80 2.72
N ASP A 192 14.90 22.19 3.99
CA ASP A 192 13.72 22.49 4.81
C ASP A 192 13.34 23.99 4.78
N PRO A 193 12.09 24.35 4.39
CA PRO A 193 11.60 25.73 4.45
C PRO A 193 11.32 26.25 5.88
N GLY A 194 11.30 25.40 6.90
CA GLY A 194 11.10 25.77 8.30
C GLY A 194 12.38 26.21 9.03
N THR A 195 13.55 25.76 8.56
CA THR A 195 14.87 26.02 9.16
C THR A 195 15.13 27.53 9.25
N GLN A 196 15.54 28.01 10.43
CA GLN A 196 15.87 29.41 10.66
C GLN A 196 17.36 29.70 10.42
N ASP A 197 17.66 30.91 9.92
CA ASP A 197 19.02 31.45 9.85
C ASP A 197 19.50 32.05 11.20
N SER A 198 20.76 32.48 11.26
CA SER A 198 21.34 33.18 12.42
C SER A 198 20.71 34.54 12.75
N SER A 199 19.71 35.00 11.99
CA SER A 199 18.85 36.14 12.32
C SER A 199 17.42 35.75 12.73
N GLY A 200 17.16 34.44 12.90
CA GLY A 200 15.86 33.88 13.25
C GLY A 200 14.84 33.83 12.11
N LYS A 201 15.25 34.10 10.87
CA LYS A 201 14.36 34.17 9.70
C LYS A 201 14.35 32.87 8.93
N THR A 202 13.20 32.49 8.37
CA THR A 202 13.07 31.34 7.48
C THR A 202 13.33 31.73 6.00
N PRO A 203 13.54 30.76 5.09
CA PRO A 203 13.51 31.00 3.64
C PRO A 203 12.20 31.67 3.18
N VAL A 204 11.06 31.31 3.79
CA VAL A 204 9.74 31.90 3.49
C VAL A 204 9.75 33.41 3.78
N ASP A 205 10.36 33.83 4.89
CA ASP A 205 10.43 35.23 5.27
C ASP A 205 11.34 36.03 4.33
N TYR A 206 12.41 35.44 3.80
CA TYR A 206 13.23 36.06 2.76
C TYR A 206 12.52 36.17 1.42
N ALA A 207 11.72 35.16 1.03
CA ALA A 207 10.88 35.26 -0.16
C ALA A 207 9.86 36.41 -0.02
N ARG A 208 9.18 36.52 1.14
CA ARG A 208 8.27 37.64 1.46
C ARG A 208 8.98 39.00 1.44
N GLN A 209 10.13 39.12 2.11
CA GLN A 209 10.93 40.36 2.16
C GLN A 209 11.49 40.78 0.79
N GLY A 210 11.72 39.83 -0.12
CA GLY A 210 12.13 40.10 -1.49
C GLY A 210 10.99 40.45 -2.46
N GLY A 211 9.73 40.38 -2.02
CA GLY A 211 8.54 40.54 -2.88
C GLY A 211 8.19 39.29 -3.72
N HIS A 212 8.86 38.16 -3.47
CA HIS A 212 8.71 36.90 -4.22
C HIS A 212 7.50 36.11 -3.69
N HIS A 213 6.31 36.69 -3.78
CA HIS A 213 5.10 36.16 -3.12
C HIS A 213 4.71 34.75 -3.59
N GLU A 214 4.84 34.44 -4.89
CA GLU A 214 4.59 33.10 -5.44
C GLU A 214 5.53 32.04 -4.82
N LEU A 215 6.82 32.37 -4.67
CA LEU A 215 7.80 31.54 -3.99
C LEU A 215 7.49 31.42 -2.49
N ALA A 216 7.05 32.49 -1.83
CA ALA A 216 6.67 32.44 -0.42
C ALA A 216 5.44 31.55 -0.17
N GLU A 217 4.45 31.56 -1.06
CA GLU A 217 3.31 30.62 -0.98
C GLU A 217 3.76 29.18 -1.25
N ARG A 218 4.56 28.97 -2.31
CA ARG A 218 5.04 27.65 -2.72
C ARG A 218 5.96 27.00 -1.67
N LEU A 219 6.79 27.78 -0.97
CA LEU A 219 7.62 27.27 0.13
C LEU A 219 6.78 26.79 1.32
N VAL A 220 5.62 27.39 1.58
CA VAL A 220 4.68 26.90 2.61
C VAL A 220 4.05 25.58 2.16
N GLU A 221 3.62 25.45 0.89
CA GLU A 221 3.16 24.16 0.36
C GLU A 221 4.22 23.05 0.48
N ILE A 222 5.50 23.39 0.22
CA ILE A 222 6.63 22.46 0.38
C ILE A 222 6.82 22.07 1.85
N GLN A 223 6.73 23.03 2.78
CA GLN A 223 6.89 22.79 4.22
C GLN A 223 5.87 21.78 4.78
N TYR A 224 4.64 21.78 4.24
CA TYR A 224 3.56 20.88 4.69
C TYR A 224 3.30 19.69 3.76
N GLU A 225 4.02 19.55 2.63
CA GLU A 225 3.77 18.53 1.59
C GLU A 225 3.62 17.10 2.15
N LEU A 226 4.37 16.74 3.20
CA LEU A 226 4.21 15.46 3.88
C LEU A 226 2.78 15.28 4.42
N THR A 227 2.37 16.16 5.34
CA THR A 227 1.05 16.12 5.98
C THR A 227 -0.09 16.42 5.01
N ASP A 228 0.16 17.25 4.00
CA ASP A 228 -0.76 17.54 2.91
C ASP A 228 -1.12 16.31 2.11
N ARG A 229 -0.11 15.50 1.75
CA ARG A 229 -0.31 14.27 0.98
C ARG A 229 -0.99 13.19 1.81
N LEU A 230 -0.61 13.05 3.07
CA LEU A 230 -1.29 12.18 4.04
C LEU A 230 -2.78 12.55 4.19
N ALA A 231 -3.13 13.83 4.25
CA ALA A 231 -4.51 14.29 4.29
C ALA A 231 -5.24 14.07 2.95
N PHE A 232 -4.58 14.39 1.83
CA PHE A 232 -5.13 14.22 0.49
C PHE A 232 -5.47 12.75 0.18
N TYR A 233 -4.59 11.81 0.54
CA TYR A 233 -4.80 10.37 0.37
C TYR A 233 -6.11 9.87 1.00
N LEU A 234 -6.53 10.43 2.14
CA LEU A 234 -7.74 10.00 2.85
C LEU A 234 -9.01 10.78 2.49
N CYS A 235 -8.92 12.03 2.00
CA CYS A 235 -10.11 12.87 1.80
C CYS A 235 -10.15 13.67 0.48
N GLY A 236 -9.16 13.53 -0.39
CA GLY A 236 -9.06 14.21 -1.69
C GLY A 236 -8.91 15.74 -1.58
N ARG A 237 -8.44 16.26 -0.44
CA ARG A 237 -8.33 17.70 -0.15
C ARG A 237 -7.01 18.01 0.55
N LYS A 238 -6.41 19.15 0.20
CA LYS A 238 -5.29 19.78 0.91
C LYS A 238 -5.79 20.94 1.80
N PRO A 239 -5.05 21.34 2.86
CA PRO A 239 -5.40 22.47 3.73
C PRO A 239 -5.29 23.83 3.00
N ASP A 240 -6.01 24.85 3.48
CA ASP A 240 -5.87 26.22 2.96
C ASP A 240 -4.81 27.00 3.75
N HIS A 241 -3.56 26.86 3.31
CA HIS A 241 -2.42 27.56 3.89
C HIS A 241 -2.52 29.08 3.82
N LYS A 242 -3.29 29.66 2.88
CA LYS A 242 -3.41 31.12 2.72
C LYS A 242 -4.23 31.73 3.84
N ASN A 243 -5.19 30.96 4.37
CA ASN A 243 -5.98 31.31 5.55
C ASN A 243 -5.36 30.79 6.87
N GLY A 244 -4.07 30.39 6.87
CA GLY A 244 -3.37 29.89 8.05
C GLY A 244 -3.79 28.47 8.50
N GLN A 245 -4.61 27.78 7.71
CA GLN A 245 -4.95 26.38 7.98
C GLN A 245 -3.90 25.47 7.36
N HIS A 246 -2.95 25.01 8.17
CA HIS A 246 -1.86 24.13 7.73
C HIS A 246 -2.14 22.63 7.92
N PHE A 247 -3.28 22.25 8.50
CA PHE A 247 -3.66 20.84 8.71
C PHE A 247 -5.14 20.58 8.40
N ILE A 248 -5.40 19.40 7.84
CA ILE A 248 -6.71 18.73 7.82
C ILE A 248 -6.54 17.43 8.61
N ILE A 249 -7.44 17.17 9.56
CA ILE A 249 -7.51 15.90 10.29
C ILE A 249 -8.81 15.20 9.84
N PRO A 250 -8.72 14.13 9.03
CA PRO A 250 -9.91 13.37 8.63
C PRO A 250 -10.61 12.71 9.83
N GLN A 251 -11.91 12.44 9.69
CA GLN A 251 -12.68 11.67 10.67
C GLN A 251 -13.16 10.36 10.03
N MET A 252 -12.97 9.25 10.73
CA MET A 252 -13.54 7.95 10.34
C MET A 252 -15.07 8.01 10.41
N ALA A 253 -15.74 7.52 9.37
CA ALA A 253 -17.21 7.56 9.28
C ALA A 253 -17.89 6.74 10.40
N ASP A 254 -17.24 5.66 10.84
CA ASP A 254 -17.79 4.66 11.76
C ASP A 254 -17.76 5.06 13.24
N ARG A 255 -17.87 6.36 13.57
CA ARG A 255 -18.02 6.86 14.96
C ARG A 255 -19.24 6.29 15.71
N ARG A 256 -20.15 5.58 15.03
CA ARG A 256 -21.29 4.86 15.64
C ARG A 256 -21.04 3.37 15.92
N LEU A 257 -19.96 2.80 15.37
CA LEU A 257 -19.45 1.46 15.70
C LEU A 257 -18.21 1.56 16.61
N SER A 258 -17.37 2.57 16.40
CA SER A 258 -16.21 2.90 17.24
C SER A 258 -16.60 3.67 18.53
N LEU A 259 -17.60 3.17 19.26
CA LEU A 259 -17.87 3.65 20.62
C LEU A 259 -16.75 3.22 21.58
N ASP A 260 -16.15 2.05 21.32
CA ASP A 260 -14.76 1.79 21.66
C ASP A 260 -13.85 2.18 20.49
N LEU A 261 -12.93 3.11 20.75
CA LEU A 261 -11.60 2.94 20.19
C LEU A 261 -10.99 1.77 20.96
N SER A 262 -10.66 0.68 20.27
CA SER A 262 -10.00 -0.47 20.91
C SER A 262 -8.82 -0.02 21.77
N GLU A 263 -8.64 -0.62 22.95
CA GLU A 263 -7.50 -0.31 23.82
C GLU A 263 -6.16 -0.50 23.10
N LEU A 264 -6.09 -1.40 22.11
CA LEU A 264 -4.93 -1.55 21.22
C LEU A 264 -4.66 -0.28 20.40
N ALA A 265 -5.70 0.38 19.88
CA ALA A 265 -5.57 1.64 19.14
C ALA A 265 -5.20 2.81 20.07
N LYS A 266 -5.80 2.89 21.26
CA LYS A 266 -5.43 3.88 22.29
C LYS A 266 -3.96 3.70 22.70
N ALA A 267 -3.51 2.45 22.91
CA ALA A 267 -2.12 2.12 23.25
C ALA A 267 -1.15 2.40 22.09
N ALA A 268 -1.51 2.08 20.84
CA ALA A 268 -0.71 2.40 19.66
C ALA A 268 -0.52 3.92 19.51
N LYS A 269 -1.60 4.70 19.66
CA LYS A 269 -1.57 6.17 19.67
C LYS A 269 -0.68 6.72 20.79
N LYS A 270 -0.74 6.14 22.00
CA LYS A 270 0.14 6.51 23.12
C LYS A 270 1.61 6.19 22.83
N LYS A 271 1.91 5.07 22.16
CA LYS A 271 3.28 4.74 21.69
C LYS A 271 3.77 5.73 20.63
N LEU A 272 2.95 6.08 19.63
CA LEU A 272 3.27 7.13 18.65
C LEU A 272 3.58 8.48 19.32
N GLN A 273 2.77 8.85 20.32
CA GLN A 273 2.95 10.08 21.11
C GLN A 273 4.24 10.11 21.93
N SER A 274 4.74 8.95 22.36
CA SER A 274 6.01 8.83 23.11
C SER A 274 7.27 8.93 22.26
N LEU A 275 7.18 8.91 20.92
CA LEU A 275 8.34 9.11 20.05
C LEU A 275 8.89 10.53 20.17
N SER A 276 10.22 10.67 20.10
CA SER A 276 10.88 11.97 19.87
C SER A 276 10.47 12.55 18.52
N ASN A 277 10.66 13.87 18.31
CA ASN A 277 10.31 14.51 17.04
C ASN A 277 11.02 13.86 15.86
N HIS A 278 12.34 13.62 15.99
CA HIS A 278 13.14 12.92 14.99
C HIS A 278 12.57 11.54 14.62
N LEU A 279 12.33 10.65 15.59
CA LEU A 279 11.78 9.30 15.33
C LEU A 279 10.33 9.35 14.80
N PHE A 280 9.57 10.37 15.17
CA PHE A 280 8.24 10.62 14.62
C PHE A 280 8.31 11.07 13.15
N GLU A 281 9.23 11.97 12.81
CA GLU A 281 9.49 12.43 11.44
C GLU A 281 9.97 11.29 10.55
N GLU A 282 10.83 10.40 11.05
CA GLU A 282 11.26 9.19 10.35
C GLU A 282 10.09 8.25 10.01
N LEU A 283 9.21 7.99 10.98
CA LEU A 283 8.00 7.20 10.77
C LEU A 283 7.01 7.90 9.83
N ALA A 284 6.88 9.22 9.92
CA ALA A 284 6.01 10.00 9.04
C ALA A 284 6.50 9.98 7.58
N MET A 285 7.82 9.99 7.36
CA MET A 285 8.43 9.78 6.03
C MET A 285 8.23 8.33 5.53
N ASP A 286 8.38 7.33 6.39
CA ASP A 286 8.16 5.93 6.02
C ASP A 286 6.69 5.65 5.64
N VAL A 287 5.72 6.36 6.26
CA VAL A 287 4.29 6.31 5.88
C VAL A 287 3.98 7.17 4.65
N TYR A 288 4.65 8.32 4.44
CA TYR A 288 4.57 9.10 3.20
C TYR A 288 5.02 8.27 2.00
N ASP A 289 6.11 7.51 2.14
CA ASP A 289 6.61 6.60 1.11
C ASP A 289 5.58 5.51 0.75
N GLU A 290 4.89 4.92 1.72
CA GLU A 290 3.84 3.93 1.44
C GLU A 290 2.58 4.56 0.81
N VAL A 291 2.24 5.82 1.15
CA VAL A 291 1.21 6.58 0.41
C VAL A 291 1.65 6.82 -1.04
N ASP A 292 2.89 7.27 -1.27
CA ASP A 292 3.46 7.47 -2.61
C ASP A 292 3.43 6.17 -3.44
N ARG A 293 3.73 5.02 -2.81
CA ARG A 293 3.64 3.70 -3.42
C ARG A 293 2.19 3.33 -3.75
N ARG A 294 1.25 3.43 -2.81
CA ARG A 294 -0.17 3.09 -3.01
C ARG A 294 -0.85 3.98 -4.07
N GLU A 295 -0.55 5.27 -4.09
CA GLU A 295 -1.02 6.19 -5.14
C GLU A 295 -0.39 5.85 -6.51
N THR A 296 0.91 5.58 -6.56
CA THR A 296 1.61 5.24 -7.81
C THR A 296 1.12 3.90 -8.38
N ASP A 297 0.81 2.91 -7.53
CA ASP A 297 0.19 1.65 -7.95
C ASP A 297 -1.21 1.87 -8.55
N ALA A 298 -2.04 2.73 -7.94
CA ALA A 298 -3.36 3.06 -8.46
C ALA A 298 -3.27 3.78 -9.82
N VAL A 299 -2.34 4.73 -9.98
CA VAL A 299 -2.06 5.38 -11.27
C VAL A 299 -1.55 4.36 -12.30
N TRP A 300 -0.63 3.47 -11.91
CA TRP A 300 -0.09 2.44 -12.80
C TRP A 300 -1.19 1.50 -13.34
N LEU A 301 -2.10 1.05 -12.47
CA LEU A 301 -3.26 0.25 -12.88
C LEU A 301 -4.24 1.02 -13.78
N ALA A 302 -4.31 2.35 -13.64
CA ALA A 302 -5.18 3.20 -14.46
C ALA A 302 -4.55 3.63 -15.81
N THR A 303 -3.21 3.63 -15.94
CA THR A 303 -2.51 4.04 -17.18
C THR A 303 -2.01 2.88 -18.03
N GLN A 304 -1.80 1.68 -17.47
CA GLN A 304 -1.34 0.54 -18.26
C GLN A 304 -2.45 -0.12 -19.08
N ASN A 305 -2.10 -0.50 -20.32
CA ASN A 305 -2.89 -1.44 -21.09
C ASN A 305 -2.87 -2.82 -20.42
N HIS A 306 -3.98 -3.57 -20.51
CA HIS A 306 -4.11 -4.90 -19.89
C HIS A 306 -2.96 -5.87 -20.24
N SER A 307 -2.37 -5.77 -21.44
CA SER A 307 -1.24 -6.61 -21.85
C SER A 307 0.06 -6.38 -21.07
N THR A 308 0.27 -5.20 -20.47
CA THR A 308 1.47 -4.91 -19.66
C THR A 308 1.32 -5.48 -18.24
N LEU A 309 0.10 -5.39 -17.69
CA LEU A 309 -0.22 -5.74 -16.31
C LEU A 309 -0.10 -7.25 -15.98
N VAL A 310 -0.03 -8.10 -17.00
CA VAL A 310 0.08 -9.58 -16.85
C VAL A 310 1.54 -10.03 -16.62
N THR A 311 2.50 -9.12 -16.51
CA THR A 311 3.92 -9.46 -16.26
C THR A 311 4.35 -9.21 -14.80
N GLU A 312 4.59 -10.30 -14.07
CA GLU A 312 4.94 -10.30 -12.63
C GLU A 312 6.15 -9.40 -12.29
N THR A 313 7.09 -9.24 -13.22
CA THR A 313 8.33 -8.47 -13.03
C THR A 313 8.12 -6.95 -12.88
N THR A 314 6.89 -6.43 -13.01
CA THR A 314 6.57 -4.99 -12.96
C THR A 314 5.82 -4.55 -11.70
N VAL A 315 5.51 -5.49 -10.79
CA VAL A 315 4.77 -5.23 -9.54
C VAL A 315 5.73 -4.88 -8.41
N VAL A 316 5.40 -3.86 -7.62
CA VAL A 316 6.18 -3.41 -6.44
C VAL A 316 5.30 -3.50 -5.20
N PRO A 317 5.09 -4.71 -4.64
CA PRO A 317 4.02 -4.98 -3.67
C PRO A 317 4.27 -4.38 -2.28
N PHE A 318 5.49 -3.92 -2.01
CA PHE A 318 5.90 -3.24 -0.79
C PHE A 318 7.06 -2.29 -1.10
N LEU A 319 7.43 -1.42 -0.15
CA LEU A 319 8.53 -0.47 -0.34
C LEU A 319 9.87 -1.16 -0.65
N PRO A 320 10.56 -0.78 -1.74
CA PRO A 320 11.92 -1.25 -2.02
C PRO A 320 12.88 -0.97 -0.88
N VAL A 321 13.85 -1.88 -0.69
CA VAL A 321 14.92 -1.76 0.30
C VAL A 321 15.77 -0.54 -0.02
N ASN A 322 16.03 0.31 0.98
CA ASN A 322 17.05 1.33 0.93
C ASN A 322 18.34 0.80 1.59
N PRO A 323 19.48 0.69 0.87
CA PRO A 323 20.75 0.24 1.47
C PRO A 323 21.20 1.11 2.66
N GLU A 324 20.89 2.41 2.65
CA GLU A 324 21.27 3.34 3.71
C GLU A 324 20.45 3.19 5.00
N TYR A 325 19.46 2.29 5.02
CA TYR A 325 18.60 2.04 6.19
C TYR A 325 18.88 0.67 6.80
N SER A 326 18.80 0.58 8.13
CA SER A 326 18.93 -0.69 8.85
C SER A 326 17.90 -1.72 8.38
N SER A 327 18.24 -3.01 8.55
CA SER A 327 17.33 -4.13 8.28
C SER A 327 16.00 -3.97 9.01
N THR A 328 16.02 -3.54 10.28
CA THR A 328 14.85 -3.24 11.10
C THR A 328 13.96 -2.15 10.49
N ARG A 329 14.53 -1.03 10.02
CA ARG A 329 13.76 0.05 9.39
C ARG A 329 13.19 -0.37 8.04
N ASN A 330 13.97 -1.05 7.20
CA ASN A 330 13.48 -1.62 5.94
C ASN A 330 12.33 -2.62 6.18
N GLN A 331 12.44 -3.48 7.19
CA GLN A 331 11.35 -4.39 7.58
C GLN A 331 10.12 -3.64 8.10
N GLY A 332 10.29 -2.54 8.85
CA GLY A 332 9.21 -1.66 9.28
C GLY A 332 8.46 -1.04 8.09
N ARG A 333 9.20 -0.41 7.17
CA ARG A 333 8.68 0.14 5.91
C ARG A 333 7.89 -0.90 5.10
N GLN A 334 8.41 -2.12 4.96
CA GLN A 334 7.74 -3.20 4.22
C GLN A 334 6.51 -3.77 4.94
N LYS A 335 6.46 -3.72 6.28
CA LYS A 335 5.26 -4.11 7.05
C LYS A 335 4.07 -3.17 6.79
N LEU A 336 4.28 -1.90 6.43
CA LEU A 336 3.20 -0.96 6.11
C LEU A 336 2.33 -1.42 4.93
N ALA A 337 2.91 -2.16 3.96
CA ALA A 337 2.16 -2.72 2.84
C ALA A 337 1.15 -3.81 3.26
N ARG A 338 1.29 -4.41 4.46
CA ARG A 338 0.34 -5.38 5.01
C ARG A 338 -0.89 -4.73 5.65
N PHE A 339 -0.84 -3.44 5.97
CA PHE A 339 -1.95 -2.75 6.64
C PHE A 339 -3.15 -2.65 5.70
N ASN A 340 -4.31 -3.13 6.15
CA ASN A 340 -5.56 -2.96 5.45
C ASN A 340 -5.99 -1.48 5.42
N ALA A 341 -7.03 -1.15 4.63
CA ALA A 341 -7.45 0.24 4.43
C ALA A 341 -7.84 0.96 5.73
N HIS A 342 -8.45 0.27 6.69
CA HIS A 342 -8.87 0.84 7.97
C HIS A 342 -7.68 1.05 8.93
N GLU A 343 -6.78 0.06 9.04
CA GLU A 343 -5.55 0.15 9.83
C GLU A 343 -4.66 1.29 9.33
N PHE A 344 -4.44 1.36 8.02
CA PHE A 344 -3.58 2.38 7.40
C PHE A 344 -4.20 3.78 7.53
N ALA A 345 -5.51 3.93 7.32
CA ALA A 345 -6.19 5.20 7.55
C ALA A 345 -6.11 5.66 9.02
N THR A 346 -6.20 4.72 9.98
CA THR A 346 -6.06 5.03 11.41
C THR A 346 -4.66 5.55 11.73
N LEU A 347 -3.61 4.87 11.26
CA LEU A 347 -2.21 5.31 11.42
C LEU A 347 -1.98 6.70 10.80
N VAL A 348 -2.49 6.95 9.60
CA VAL A 348 -2.36 8.25 8.92
C VAL A 348 -3.11 9.37 9.66
N ILE A 349 -4.32 9.13 10.16
CA ILE A 349 -5.07 10.11 10.98
C ILE A 349 -4.34 10.42 12.29
N ASP A 350 -3.73 9.43 12.92
CA ASP A 350 -2.95 9.62 14.13
C ASP A 350 -1.66 10.40 13.87
N ILE A 351 -0.91 10.11 12.81
CA ILE A 351 0.27 10.89 12.41
C ILE A 351 -0.10 12.35 12.10
N LEU A 352 -1.18 12.60 11.36
CA LEU A 352 -1.69 13.95 11.09
C LEU A 352 -2.04 14.69 12.40
N SER A 353 -2.65 14.00 13.35
CA SER A 353 -3.01 14.55 14.66
C SER A 353 -1.77 14.85 15.52
N ASP A 354 -0.75 13.99 15.44
CA ASP A 354 0.50 14.12 16.20
C ASP A 354 1.36 15.26 15.66
N ALA A 355 1.53 15.36 14.35
CA ALA A 355 2.25 16.44 13.68
C ALA A 355 1.67 17.81 14.04
N LYS A 356 0.33 17.93 14.01
CA LYS A 356 -0.36 19.15 14.44
C LYS A 356 -0.07 19.50 15.90
N ARG A 357 -0.13 18.54 16.84
CA ARG A 357 0.18 18.79 18.26
C ARG A 357 1.63 19.25 18.44
N ARG A 358 2.59 18.57 17.78
CA ARG A 358 4.02 18.87 17.87
C ARG A 358 4.34 20.29 17.39
N GLN A 359 3.81 20.70 16.23
CA GLN A 359 3.99 22.08 15.75
C GLN A 359 3.34 23.12 16.67
N GLN A 360 2.20 22.80 17.29
CA GLN A 360 1.53 23.71 18.22
C GLN A 360 2.20 23.79 19.60
N GLY A 361 3.31 23.07 19.85
CA GLY A 361 4.04 23.07 21.13
C GLY A 361 3.22 22.56 22.32
N SER A 362 2.07 21.93 22.08
CA SER A 362 1.11 21.61 23.13
C SER A 362 1.54 20.35 23.89
N PRO A 363 1.71 20.41 25.23
CA PRO A 363 2.21 19.30 26.03
C PRO A 363 1.24 18.11 26.02
N LEU A 364 1.76 16.92 26.31
CA LEU A 364 0.93 15.72 26.49
C LEU A 364 0.01 15.88 27.71
N SER A 365 -1.27 16.11 27.45
CA SER A 365 -2.32 16.26 28.46
C SER A 365 -2.66 14.93 29.13
N GLY A 366 -1.80 14.44 30.02
CA GLY A 366 -2.09 13.29 30.89
C GLY A 366 -0.86 12.58 31.46
N SER A 367 -0.34 13.03 32.60
CA SER A 367 0.61 12.25 33.42
C SER A 367 0.79 12.72 34.87
N LYS A 368 0.54 14.00 35.20
CA LYS A 368 0.84 14.54 36.55
C LYS A 368 0.19 13.75 37.70
N ASP A 369 -1.04 13.28 37.51
CA ASP A 369 -1.80 12.56 38.54
C ASP A 369 -1.16 11.21 38.95
N ASN A 370 -0.33 10.62 38.08
CA ASN A 370 0.37 9.36 38.36
C ASN A 370 1.70 9.56 39.12
N VAL A 371 2.29 10.76 39.09
CA VAL A 371 3.59 11.04 39.73
C VAL A 371 3.43 11.29 41.22
N GLU A 372 2.34 11.94 41.64
CA GLU A 372 2.11 12.28 43.05
C GLU A 372 1.84 11.04 43.93
N LEU A 373 1.19 10.00 43.36
CA LEU A 373 0.92 8.74 44.07
C LEU A 373 2.21 7.95 44.37
N ILE A 374 3.15 7.94 43.42
CA ILE A 374 4.44 7.26 43.56
C ILE A 374 5.31 7.98 44.60
N LEU A 375 5.40 9.31 44.53
CA LEU A 375 6.19 10.10 45.48
C LEU A 375 5.69 9.93 46.93
N LYS A 376 4.37 9.93 47.16
CA LYS A 376 3.77 9.65 48.48
C LYS A 376 4.01 8.24 49.01
N THR A 377 4.33 7.28 48.13
CA THR A 377 4.63 5.89 48.53
C THR A 377 6.11 5.72 48.91
N ILE A 378 7.01 6.50 48.28
CA ILE A 378 8.47 6.42 48.50
C ILE A 378 8.93 7.21 49.74
N SER A 379 8.23 8.27 50.15
CA SER A 379 8.61 9.11 51.30
C SER A 379 8.57 8.45 52.70
N ASN A 380 8.41 7.12 52.79
CA ASN A 380 8.15 6.41 54.05
C ASN A 380 9.17 5.30 54.39
N GLN A 381 10.33 5.24 53.71
CA GLN A 381 11.48 4.42 54.13
C GLN A 381 12.76 5.26 54.10
N HIS A 382 13.50 5.23 55.21
CA HIS A 382 14.68 6.07 55.44
C HIS A 382 15.99 5.36 55.08
N SER A 383 16.86 6.08 54.36
CA SER A 383 18.31 6.24 54.61
C SER A 383 19.17 5.02 54.99
N VAL A 384 20.09 4.60 54.11
CA VAL A 384 21.52 4.37 54.41
C VAL A 384 22.38 4.80 53.20
N GLU A 385 23.65 5.09 53.48
CA GLU A 385 24.69 5.84 52.76
C GLU A 385 25.21 5.30 51.41
N SER A 386 25.92 6.22 50.74
CA SER A 386 26.71 6.19 49.50
C SER A 386 27.69 5.03 49.24
N GLN A 387 27.96 4.77 47.94
CA GLN A 387 29.33 4.81 47.39
C GLN A 387 29.35 4.95 45.85
N ASP A 388 30.43 5.52 45.31
CA ASP A 388 30.67 5.68 43.87
C ASP A 388 31.16 4.39 43.19
N ASN A 389 30.87 4.23 41.89
CA ASN A 389 31.85 3.67 40.96
C ASN A 389 31.51 4.01 39.49
N ASP A 390 32.57 4.17 38.69
CA ASP A 390 32.54 4.54 37.27
C ASP A 390 32.59 3.32 36.32
N GLN A 391 32.55 3.61 35.01
CA GLN A 391 32.90 2.75 33.87
C GLN A 391 31.81 1.77 33.32
N PRO A 392 31.90 1.41 32.02
CA PRO A 392 30.73 1.55 31.13
C PRO A 392 30.14 0.25 30.57
N ASP A 393 28.89 0.35 30.11
CA ASP A 393 28.17 -0.73 29.43
C ASP A 393 28.88 -1.20 28.15
N TYR A 394 29.33 -2.46 28.15
CA TYR A 394 29.88 -3.14 26.98
C TYR A 394 28.83 -4.08 26.39
N ASP A 395 28.28 -3.70 25.24
CA ASP A 395 27.21 -4.42 24.55
C ASP A 395 27.57 -5.89 24.30
N SER A 396 26.75 -6.80 24.83
CA SER A 396 27.00 -8.24 24.87
C SER A 396 25.84 -8.98 24.21
N VAL A 397 25.98 -9.13 22.90
CA VAL A 397 25.28 -10.08 22.00
C VAL A 397 24.38 -11.11 22.69
N ALA A 398 23.06 -10.96 22.52
CA ALA A 398 22.11 -12.01 22.88
C ALA A 398 22.23 -13.20 21.91
N SER A 399 22.88 -14.26 22.35
CA SER A 399 22.75 -15.62 21.81
C SER A 399 21.70 -16.40 22.60
N ASP A 400 20.91 -17.22 21.93
CA ASP A 400 19.86 -18.03 22.56
C ASP A 400 20.44 -19.16 23.44
N GLU A 401 19.89 -19.35 24.65
CA GLU A 401 19.80 -20.66 25.33
C GLU A 401 18.77 -20.61 26.48
N ASP A 402 18.00 -21.69 26.66
CA ASP A 402 16.90 -21.78 27.63
C ASP A 402 17.37 -22.08 29.07
N THR A 403 16.58 -21.69 30.08
CA THR A 403 16.57 -22.35 31.40
C THR A 403 15.22 -22.19 32.10
N ASP A 404 14.55 -23.31 32.39
CA ASP A 404 13.31 -23.36 33.20
C ASP A 404 13.57 -23.00 34.68
N LEU A 405 12.69 -22.17 35.27
CA LEU A 405 12.49 -22.08 36.73
C LEU A 405 11.02 -21.79 37.10
N GLU A 406 10.25 -22.85 37.33
CA GLU A 406 8.98 -22.82 38.09
C GLU A 406 9.26 -22.61 39.60
N PRO A 407 8.37 -21.90 40.32
CA PRO A 407 7.83 -22.53 41.53
C PRO A 407 6.37 -22.17 41.87
N THR A 408 5.45 -23.05 41.49
CA THR A 408 4.43 -23.69 42.33
C THR A 408 3.63 -22.86 43.35
N ALA A 409 2.29 -22.94 43.25
CA ALA A 409 1.36 -23.39 44.31
C ALA A 409 0.06 -22.57 44.53
N SER A 410 -1.01 -23.07 43.90
CA SER A 410 -2.30 -23.40 44.54
C SER A 410 -3.36 -22.32 44.90
N LYS A 411 -4.43 -22.32 44.08
CA LYS A 411 -5.88 -22.42 44.47
C LYS A 411 -6.51 -21.25 45.27
N ALA A 412 -7.72 -20.74 44.99
CA ALA A 412 -8.73 -20.89 43.91
C ALA A 412 -9.77 -19.74 44.11
N ASN A 413 -11.03 -19.66 43.61
CA ASN A 413 -11.93 -20.57 42.90
C ASN A 413 -13.13 -19.80 42.26
N ARG A 414 -13.57 -20.15 41.04
CA ARG A 414 -14.85 -19.75 40.38
C ARG A 414 -15.04 -18.23 40.07
N GLN A 415 -15.82 -17.79 39.06
CA GLN A 415 -16.70 -18.50 38.11
C GLN A 415 -16.92 -17.71 36.80
N LYS A 416 -17.01 -18.42 35.65
CA LYS A 416 -17.53 -18.01 34.31
C LYS A 416 -17.03 -16.66 33.72
N SER A 417 -16.14 -16.64 32.72
CA SER A 417 -16.27 -17.14 31.32
C SER A 417 -17.02 -16.17 30.38
N LEU A 418 -16.25 -15.53 29.48
CA LEU A 418 -16.61 -15.19 28.10
C LEU A 418 -15.36 -14.70 27.33
N ASP A 419 -14.38 -15.58 27.12
CA ASP A 419 -13.29 -15.38 26.16
C ASP A 419 -13.65 -16.03 24.83
N SER A 420 -13.33 -15.35 23.72
CA SER A 420 -13.61 -15.81 22.35
C SER A 420 -12.31 -16.11 21.60
N ASP A 421 -11.67 -17.24 21.94
CA ASP A 421 -10.50 -17.73 21.22
C ASP A 421 -10.84 -18.09 19.77
N LEU A 422 -10.11 -17.49 18.81
CA LEU A 422 -10.20 -17.83 17.40
C LEU A 422 -9.39 -19.11 17.11
N SER A 423 -9.96 -20.25 17.47
CA SER A 423 -9.44 -21.57 17.17
C SER A 423 -9.37 -21.83 15.66
N ASP A 424 -8.17 -22.16 15.15
CA ASP A 424 -7.92 -22.58 13.76
C ASP A 424 -8.41 -24.03 13.53
N GLY A 425 -9.71 -24.24 13.75
CA GLY A 425 -10.40 -25.51 13.66
C GLY A 425 -11.06 -25.75 12.29
N PRO A 426 -11.49 -27.00 12.00
CA PRO A 426 -12.27 -27.29 10.81
C PRO A 426 -13.65 -26.62 10.89
N VAL A 427 -13.92 -25.66 9.99
CA VAL A 427 -15.18 -24.91 9.88
C VAL A 427 -16.38 -25.86 10.00
N THR A 428 -17.22 -25.62 11.00
CA THR A 428 -18.40 -26.45 11.24
C THR A 428 -19.44 -26.27 10.14
N VAL A 429 -20.32 -27.26 9.98
CA VAL A 429 -21.44 -27.16 9.02
C VAL A 429 -22.35 -25.97 9.36
N GLN A 430 -22.45 -25.59 10.64
CA GLN A 430 -23.21 -24.43 11.11
C GLN A 430 -22.57 -23.12 10.63
N GLU A 431 -21.28 -22.89 10.89
CA GLU A 431 -20.54 -21.71 10.41
C GLU A 431 -20.56 -21.61 8.87
N PHE A 432 -20.45 -22.75 8.18
CA PHE A 432 -20.58 -22.79 6.73
C PHE A 432 -21.99 -22.38 6.25
N MET A 433 -23.06 -22.80 6.92
CA MET A 433 -24.43 -22.33 6.62
C MET A 433 -24.60 -20.84 6.93
N GLU A 434 -24.02 -20.33 8.02
CA GLU A 434 -24.10 -18.92 8.38
C GLU A 434 -23.35 -18.03 7.38
N VAL A 435 -22.13 -18.42 6.98
CA VAL A 435 -21.38 -17.75 5.90
C VAL A 435 -22.11 -17.84 4.56
N LYS A 436 -22.73 -18.99 4.23
CA LYS A 436 -23.55 -19.15 3.01
C LYS A 436 -24.78 -18.24 3.02
N ASN A 437 -25.48 -18.13 4.16
CA ASN A 437 -26.64 -17.26 4.31
C ASN A 437 -26.24 -15.77 4.25
N ALA A 438 -25.10 -15.40 4.84
CA ALA A 438 -24.52 -14.06 4.75
C ALA A 438 -24.09 -13.73 3.30
N LEU A 439 -23.54 -14.70 2.56
CA LEU A 439 -23.20 -14.55 1.14
C LEU A 439 -24.45 -14.28 0.29
N VAL A 440 -25.50 -15.09 0.43
CA VAL A 440 -26.78 -14.89 -0.30
C VAL A 440 -27.42 -13.54 0.05
N ALA A 441 -27.36 -13.11 1.32
CA ALA A 441 -27.82 -11.78 1.73
C ALA A 441 -26.97 -10.65 1.12
N SER A 442 -25.66 -10.86 0.95
CA SER A 442 -24.75 -9.93 0.29
C SER A 442 -25.03 -9.84 -1.22
N GLU A 443 -25.21 -10.97 -1.91
CA GLU A 443 -25.58 -11.04 -3.32
C GLU A 443 -26.90 -10.32 -3.60
N ALA A 444 -27.94 -10.54 -2.79
CA ALA A 444 -29.21 -9.83 -2.88
C ALA A 444 -29.04 -8.31 -2.69
N LYS A 445 -28.16 -7.90 -1.76
CA LYS A 445 -27.85 -6.48 -1.52
C LYS A 445 -27.06 -5.86 -2.68
N ILE A 446 -26.15 -6.60 -3.31
CA ILE A 446 -25.44 -6.18 -4.53
C ILE A 446 -26.42 -6.01 -5.69
N GLN A 447 -27.32 -6.97 -5.93
CA GLN A 447 -28.35 -6.85 -6.97
C GLN A 447 -29.26 -5.63 -6.76
N GLN A 448 -29.68 -5.36 -5.52
CA GLN A 448 -30.47 -4.18 -5.19
C GLN A 448 -29.67 -2.87 -5.40
N LEU A 449 -28.38 -2.83 -5.06
CA LEU A 449 -27.52 -1.68 -5.33
C LEU A 449 -27.31 -1.46 -6.83
N MET A 450 -27.13 -2.51 -7.64
CA MET A 450 -27.06 -2.41 -9.10
C MET A 450 -28.36 -1.85 -9.68
N LYS A 451 -29.52 -2.30 -9.19
CA LYS A 451 -30.83 -1.78 -9.60
C LYS A 451 -30.99 -0.28 -9.27
N VAL A 452 -30.57 0.13 -8.07
CA VAL A 452 -30.58 1.55 -7.66
C VAL A 452 -29.62 2.39 -8.51
N ASN A 453 -28.42 1.87 -8.83
CA ASN A 453 -27.43 2.57 -9.65
C ASN A 453 -27.90 2.74 -11.11
N ASN A 454 -28.60 1.75 -11.66
CA ASN A 454 -29.25 1.86 -12.97
C ASN A 454 -30.33 2.95 -12.98
N ASN A 455 -31.21 2.98 -11.97
CA ASN A 455 -32.24 4.02 -11.84
C ASN A 455 -31.62 5.43 -11.75
N LEU A 456 -30.58 5.61 -10.93
CA LEU A 456 -29.82 6.88 -10.82
C LEU A 456 -29.15 7.27 -12.15
N SER A 457 -28.66 6.30 -12.92
CA SER A 457 -28.06 6.53 -14.24
C SER A 457 -29.10 7.00 -15.28
N ASP A 458 -30.32 6.48 -15.21
CA ASP A 458 -31.42 6.95 -16.07
C ASP A 458 -31.98 8.31 -15.61
N GLU A 459 -32.05 8.60 -14.30
CA GLU A 459 -32.38 9.94 -13.80
C GLU A 459 -31.33 10.99 -14.22
N LEU A 460 -30.03 10.66 -14.14
CA LEU A 460 -28.96 11.50 -14.66
C LEU A 460 -29.11 11.74 -16.17
N ARG A 461 -29.47 10.72 -16.96
CA ARG A 461 -29.73 10.86 -18.40
C ARG A 461 -30.94 11.76 -18.68
N ILE A 462 -32.00 11.67 -17.88
CA ILE A 462 -33.18 12.54 -17.97
C ILE A 462 -32.83 13.99 -17.59
N MET A 463 -32.04 14.20 -16.53
CA MET A 463 -31.57 15.53 -16.14
C MET A 463 -30.65 16.16 -17.18
N GLN A 464 -29.71 15.40 -17.76
CA GLN A 464 -28.87 15.86 -18.86
C GLN A 464 -29.70 16.27 -20.09
N LYS A 465 -30.72 15.48 -20.46
CA LYS A 465 -31.63 15.82 -21.56
C LYS A 465 -32.42 17.10 -21.29
N LYS A 466 -32.99 17.26 -20.08
CA LYS A 466 -33.66 18.50 -19.65
C LYS A 466 -32.71 19.71 -19.69
N LEU A 467 -31.46 19.53 -19.26
CA LEU A 467 -30.46 20.60 -19.25
C LEU A 467 -30.07 21.02 -20.68
N GLN A 468 -29.96 20.08 -21.62
CA GLN A 468 -29.78 20.39 -23.05
C GLN A 468 -30.99 21.14 -23.65
N THR A 469 -32.22 20.76 -23.30
CA THR A 469 -33.44 21.47 -23.72
C THR A 469 -33.47 22.91 -23.18
N LEU A 470 -33.20 23.10 -21.88
CA LEU A 470 -33.11 24.44 -21.29
C LEU A 470 -31.97 25.28 -21.89
N GLN A 471 -30.85 24.66 -22.28
CA GLN A 471 -29.75 25.35 -22.98
C GLN A 471 -30.15 25.79 -24.40
N SER A 472 -30.90 24.99 -25.15
CA SER A 472 -31.37 25.38 -26.49
C SER A 472 -32.48 26.44 -26.42
N GLU A 473 -33.39 26.33 -25.46
CA GLU A 473 -34.40 27.36 -25.15
C GLU A 473 -33.75 28.69 -24.74
N ASN A 474 -32.79 28.68 -23.81
CA ASN A 474 -32.06 29.89 -23.40
C ASN A 474 -31.27 30.50 -24.57
N SER A 475 -30.72 29.67 -25.46
CA SER A 475 -30.05 30.12 -26.70
C SER A 475 -31.03 30.75 -27.70
N ASN A 476 -32.25 30.21 -27.82
CA ASN A 476 -33.30 30.74 -28.68
C ASN A 476 -33.88 32.06 -28.11
N LEU A 477 -34.11 32.14 -26.79
CA LEU A 477 -34.52 33.37 -26.12
C LEU A 477 -33.47 34.48 -26.25
N ARG A 478 -32.17 34.14 -26.14
CA ARG A 478 -31.07 35.09 -26.40
C ARG A 478 -31.06 35.57 -27.85
N ARG A 479 -31.35 34.71 -28.83
CA ARG A 479 -31.50 35.10 -30.26
C ARG A 479 -32.71 35.99 -30.48
N GLN A 480 -33.86 35.67 -29.88
CA GLN A 480 -35.07 36.51 -29.96
C GLN A 480 -34.85 37.88 -29.32
N ALA A 481 -34.14 37.95 -28.19
CA ALA A 481 -33.76 39.20 -27.56
C ALA A 481 -32.86 40.07 -28.47
N THR A 482 -31.89 39.50 -29.20
CA THR A 482 -31.12 40.26 -30.20
C THR A 482 -31.95 40.66 -31.42
N THR A 483 -32.84 39.80 -31.93
CA THR A 483 -33.74 40.17 -33.05
C THR A 483 -34.66 41.34 -32.68
N ASN A 484 -35.23 41.34 -31.47
CA ASN A 484 -36.10 42.42 -31.00
C ASN A 484 -35.35 43.75 -30.84
N ILE A 485 -34.06 43.73 -30.49
CA ILE A 485 -33.22 44.95 -30.44
C ILE A 485 -33.07 45.56 -31.85
N TYR A 486 -32.88 44.74 -32.88
CA TYR A 486 -32.79 45.24 -34.26
C TYR A 486 -34.14 45.71 -34.83
N GLN A 487 -35.27 45.14 -34.41
CA GLN A 487 -36.61 45.61 -34.84
C GLN A 487 -37.02 46.96 -34.24
N VAL A 488 -36.33 47.44 -33.19
CA VAL A 488 -36.56 48.78 -32.59
C VAL A 488 -35.68 49.86 -33.24
N GLN A 489 -34.78 49.51 -34.18
CA GLN A 489 -33.87 50.44 -34.85
C GLN A 489 -33.99 50.48 -36.39
N THR A 490 -35.23 50.49 -36.91
CA THR A 490 -35.53 50.83 -38.32
C THR A 490 -36.68 51.81 -38.40
N GLY A 491 -36.40 53.12 -38.42
CA GLY A 491 -37.45 54.15 -38.27
C GLY A 491 -37.08 55.61 -38.50
N SER A 492 -36.04 55.94 -39.28
CA SER A 492 -35.90 57.26 -39.93
C SER A 492 -34.85 57.21 -41.05
N GLU A 493 -35.04 58.02 -42.09
CA GLU A 493 -34.14 58.15 -43.25
C GLU A 493 -33.08 59.24 -43.00
N TYR A 494 -31.92 59.17 -43.67
CA TYR A 494 -31.45 60.18 -44.65
C TYR A 494 -30.01 59.91 -45.13
N THR A 495 -29.87 59.70 -46.44
CA THR A 495 -28.74 60.06 -47.34
C THR A 495 -27.26 60.04 -46.88
N ASP A 496 -26.55 59.02 -47.40
CA ASP A 496 -25.37 59.15 -48.30
C ASP A 496 -23.91 59.29 -47.80
N THR A 497 -22.99 58.96 -48.73
CA THR A 497 -21.51 59.16 -48.77
C THR A 497 -20.56 58.29 -47.90
N SER A 498 -20.12 57.19 -48.54
CA SER A 498 -18.70 56.79 -48.74
C SER A 498 -17.69 56.67 -47.58
N ASN A 499 -17.06 55.48 -47.52
CA ASN A 499 -15.63 55.22 -47.33
C ASN A 499 -14.80 56.12 -46.38
N HIS A 500 -14.28 55.51 -45.30
CA HIS A 500 -12.92 54.95 -45.39
C HIS A 500 -12.60 53.91 -44.30
N SER A 501 -11.59 53.09 -44.56
CA SER A 501 -11.02 52.11 -43.62
C SER A 501 -9.81 52.67 -42.86
N SER A 502 -9.25 51.87 -41.93
CA SER A 502 -7.98 52.04 -41.17
C SER A 502 -8.08 52.63 -39.75
N LEU A 503 -7.22 52.30 -38.76
CA LEU A 503 -6.29 51.15 -38.59
C LEU A 503 -5.83 51.00 -37.09
N LYS A 504 -5.74 49.75 -36.60
CA LYS A 504 -4.76 49.21 -35.59
C LYS A 504 -4.61 49.77 -34.14
N ARG A 505 -4.44 48.78 -33.23
CA ARG A 505 -3.69 48.76 -31.92
C ARG A 505 -4.37 49.40 -30.68
N ARG A 506 -4.76 48.62 -29.65
CA ARG A 506 -3.96 48.01 -28.53
C ARG A 506 -3.30 49.04 -27.59
N PRO A 507 -3.15 48.78 -26.25
CA PRO A 507 -3.71 47.69 -25.41
C PRO A 507 -4.12 48.05 -23.94
N SER A 508 -4.60 47.03 -23.20
CA SER A 508 -4.30 46.78 -21.76
C SER A 508 -5.18 47.35 -20.63
N ALA A 509 -4.98 46.74 -19.45
CA ALA A 509 -5.23 47.16 -18.07
C ALA A 509 -6.63 46.98 -17.43
N ARG A 510 -6.63 46.24 -16.29
CA ARG A 510 -7.63 46.13 -15.20
C ARG A 510 -9.02 45.58 -15.60
N GLY A 511 -9.77 44.89 -14.75
CA GLY A 511 -9.51 44.48 -13.36
C GLY A 511 -10.40 45.24 -12.35
N SER A 512 -11.58 44.69 -12.04
CA SER A 512 -12.42 45.07 -10.90
C SER A 512 -13.46 44.00 -10.56
N ARG A 513 -13.63 43.72 -9.27
CA ARG A 513 -14.89 43.31 -8.61
C ARG A 513 -15.55 44.58 -8.02
N PRO A 514 -16.78 44.57 -7.45
CA PRO A 514 -17.90 43.62 -7.51
C PRO A 514 -19.23 44.32 -7.91
N MET A 515 -20.38 43.75 -7.50
CA MET A 515 -21.75 44.31 -7.48
C MET A 515 -21.89 45.83 -7.22
N SER A 516 -22.93 46.40 -7.82
CA SER A 516 -23.88 47.28 -7.11
C SER A 516 -25.30 47.18 -7.71
N MET A 517 -26.32 47.54 -6.93
CA MET A 517 -27.74 47.61 -7.31
C MET A 517 -28.27 49.02 -7.04
N TYR A 518 -29.17 49.51 -7.90
CA TYR A 518 -30.01 50.69 -7.71
C TYR A 518 -31.47 50.28 -8.00
N GLU A 519 -32.51 50.76 -7.32
CA GLU A 519 -32.59 51.49 -6.03
C GLU A 519 -34.07 51.55 -5.60
N THR A 520 -34.34 51.67 -4.29
CA THR A 520 -35.52 52.38 -3.75
C THR A 520 -35.30 52.69 -2.27
N GLY A 521 -35.58 53.92 -1.82
CA GLY A 521 -35.62 54.28 -0.39
C GLY A 521 -34.51 55.22 0.08
N SER A 522 -34.77 56.52 -0.07
CA SER A 522 -34.04 57.66 0.49
C SER A 522 -33.64 57.55 1.99
N GLY A 523 -32.50 58.16 2.38
CA GLY A 523 -32.44 58.91 3.65
C GLY A 523 -31.21 58.82 4.55
N GLN A 524 -30.15 59.60 4.25
CA GLN A 524 -29.17 60.16 5.21
C GLN A 524 -28.22 59.21 6.01
N LYS A 525 -27.25 59.84 6.68
CA LYS A 525 -26.07 59.31 7.44
C LYS A 525 -26.16 59.79 8.91
N PRO A 526 -25.20 59.46 9.81
CA PRO A 526 -24.57 58.16 10.14
C PRO A 526 -24.54 57.91 11.68
N TYR A 527 -24.12 56.72 12.14
CA TYR A 527 -23.06 56.47 13.17
C TYR A 527 -23.03 54.97 13.60
N LEU A 528 -21.92 54.55 14.21
CA LEU A 528 -21.73 53.33 15.03
C LEU A 528 -21.48 53.78 16.50
N PRO A 529 -21.12 52.95 17.53
CA PRO A 529 -20.96 51.49 17.62
C PRO A 529 -21.51 50.84 18.94
N MET A 530 -21.10 49.58 19.20
CA MET A 530 -20.88 48.96 20.54
C MET A 530 -22.07 48.59 21.47
N GLY A 531 -21.77 47.74 22.48
CA GLY A 531 -22.72 47.13 23.45
C GLY A 531 -23.04 45.67 23.08
N GLU A 532 -22.34 44.61 23.49
CA GLU A 532 -21.95 44.10 24.83
C GLU A 532 -23.06 43.51 25.72
N VAL A 533 -22.77 42.31 26.26
CA VAL A 533 -23.18 41.76 27.58
C VAL A 533 -24.59 41.14 27.79
N ASN A 534 -24.54 39.81 28.03
CA ASN A 534 -25.34 38.94 28.92
C ASN A 534 -26.80 38.46 28.64
N HIS A 535 -26.92 37.14 28.91
CA HIS A 535 -28.03 36.32 29.44
C HIS A 535 -28.86 36.98 30.58
N PRO A 536 -30.06 36.46 31.00
CA PRO A 536 -30.44 35.03 31.04
C PRO A 536 -31.95 34.68 30.78
N GLU A 537 -32.29 33.40 31.05
CA GLU A 537 -33.53 32.83 31.69
C GLU A 537 -34.93 33.50 31.53
N GLU A 538 -36.07 32.80 31.48
CA GLU A 538 -36.41 31.36 31.61
C GLU A 538 -37.80 31.05 30.96
N SER A 539 -38.37 29.85 31.23
CA SER A 539 -39.81 29.48 31.13
C SER A 539 -40.35 28.76 29.88
N ARG A 540 -40.18 27.43 29.89
CA ARG A 540 -41.21 26.39 29.71
C ARG A 540 -42.45 26.68 28.82
N THR A 541 -42.60 25.85 27.77
CA THR A 541 -43.82 25.01 27.63
C THR A 541 -43.50 23.68 26.92
N ARG A 542 -44.36 22.68 27.07
CA ARG A 542 -44.09 21.25 26.78
C ARG A 542 -45.19 20.66 25.90
N LEU A 543 -44.85 20.06 24.76
CA LEU A 543 -45.69 19.08 24.05
C LEU A 543 -44.80 18.13 23.20
N GLN A 544 -45.31 16.96 22.84
CA GLN A 544 -44.60 15.92 22.06
C GLN A 544 -45.41 15.51 20.79
N PRO A 545 -44.78 14.82 19.82
CA PRO A 545 -45.35 14.57 18.49
C PRO A 545 -46.08 13.21 18.37
N PHE A 546 -47.04 13.14 17.44
CA PHE A 546 -47.64 11.94 16.82
C PHE A 546 -48.59 12.39 15.67
N PRO A 547 -49.24 11.53 14.84
CA PRO A 547 -49.40 10.07 14.94
C PRO A 547 -49.01 9.27 13.67
N ALA A 548 -49.26 7.95 13.72
CA ALA A 548 -49.34 7.05 12.56
C ALA A 548 -50.58 6.14 12.68
N HIS A 549 -51.17 5.75 11.55
CA HIS A 549 -52.19 4.69 11.42
C HIS A 549 -51.86 3.86 10.16
N ALA A 550 -51.97 2.53 10.05
CA ALA A 550 -52.73 1.47 10.75
C ALA A 550 -54.08 1.09 10.11
N SER A 551 -54.19 -0.16 9.63
CA SER A 551 -55.41 -0.85 9.20
C SER A 551 -55.26 -2.37 9.40
N ARG A 552 -56.36 -3.10 9.70
CA ARG A 552 -56.32 -4.48 10.24
C ARG A 552 -57.67 -5.21 10.08
N LEU A 553 -57.64 -6.50 9.70
CA LEU A 553 -58.63 -7.59 9.87
C LEU A 553 -57.80 -8.90 9.80
N GLU A 554 -57.80 -9.90 10.70
CA GLU A 554 -58.85 -10.84 11.18
C GLU A 554 -59.26 -11.93 10.16
N LYS A 555 -59.46 -13.23 10.51
CA LYS A 555 -59.07 -14.10 11.67
C LYS A 555 -59.45 -15.59 11.37
N GLN A 556 -59.24 -16.52 12.32
CA GLN A 556 -59.61 -17.97 12.31
C GLN A 556 -58.64 -18.86 11.46
N ASN A 557 -58.39 -20.16 11.73
CA ASN A 557 -59.04 -21.17 12.61
C ASN A 557 -58.01 -22.02 13.44
N SER A 558 -58.45 -23.05 14.18
CA SER A 558 -57.66 -23.83 15.16
C SER A 558 -57.80 -25.37 15.05
N THR A 559 -56.72 -26.14 15.30
CA THR A 559 -56.56 -27.46 16.03
C THR A 559 -57.58 -28.64 15.84
N PRO A 560 -57.33 -29.93 16.26
CA PRO A 560 -56.23 -30.54 17.05
C PRO A 560 -55.68 -31.92 16.52
N GLU A 561 -54.92 -32.64 17.37
CA GLU A 561 -54.73 -34.14 17.44
C GLU A 561 -54.15 -34.93 16.23
N SER A 562 -53.79 -36.22 16.37
CA SER A 562 -52.85 -36.88 17.30
C SER A 562 -52.39 -38.24 16.69
N ASP A 563 -51.35 -38.85 17.29
CA ASP A 563 -50.99 -40.30 17.28
C ASP A 563 -50.96 -41.11 15.96
N TYR A 564 -49.82 -41.75 15.66
CA TYR A 564 -49.67 -43.21 15.89
C TYR A 564 -48.20 -43.66 15.78
N ASP A 565 -47.82 -44.60 16.63
CA ASP A 565 -46.51 -45.27 16.65
C ASP A 565 -46.57 -46.63 15.92
N ASN A 566 -45.41 -47.19 15.54
CA ASN A 566 -45.02 -48.61 15.45
C ASN A 566 -43.94 -48.89 14.38
N THR A 567 -42.83 -49.47 14.82
CA THR A 567 -41.91 -50.27 13.99
C THR A 567 -42.48 -51.67 13.71
N PRO A 568 -41.92 -52.39 12.73
CA PRO A 568 -41.47 -53.76 13.06
C PRO A 568 -40.08 -54.12 12.52
N ASN A 569 -39.56 -55.25 13.03
CA ASN A 569 -38.21 -55.81 12.84
C ASN A 569 -38.00 -56.60 11.53
N ASP A 570 -36.72 -56.89 11.23
CA ASP A 570 -36.13 -58.06 10.54
C ASP A 570 -36.76 -58.60 9.22
N THR A 571 -36.02 -59.11 8.23
CA THR A 571 -34.99 -60.15 8.33
C THR A 571 -34.19 -60.23 7.02
N ASP A 572 -32.90 -60.61 7.06
CA ASP A 572 -32.17 -61.13 5.87
C ASP A 572 -32.67 -62.54 5.48
N PRO A 573 -32.42 -63.04 4.25
CA PRO A 573 -31.25 -63.95 4.09
C PRO A 573 -30.56 -63.91 2.70
N ASP A 574 -29.33 -64.47 2.66
CA ASP A 574 -28.68 -65.35 1.64
C ASP A 574 -29.04 -65.23 0.13
N ASP A 575 -28.17 -65.55 -0.85
CA ASP A 575 -27.35 -66.77 -0.91
C ASP A 575 -26.23 -66.73 -1.99
N THR A 576 -25.25 -67.63 -1.87
CA THR A 576 -24.23 -68.08 -2.85
C THR A 576 -23.24 -67.08 -3.48
N GLY A 577 -21.95 -67.43 -3.67
CA GLY A 577 -21.21 -68.57 -3.13
C GLY A 577 -19.99 -69.02 -3.97
N SER A 578 -18.93 -69.45 -3.27
CA SER A 578 -17.79 -70.28 -3.76
C SER A 578 -16.89 -69.71 -4.89
N GLY A 579 -15.55 -69.82 -4.87
CA GLY A 579 -14.63 -70.37 -3.86
C GLY A 579 -13.36 -71.01 -4.49
N ARG A 580 -12.36 -71.34 -3.63
CA ARG A 580 -11.14 -72.16 -3.93
C ARG A 580 -10.02 -71.47 -4.77
N LYS A 581 -8.71 -71.79 -4.64
CA LYS A 581 -7.85 -72.29 -3.52
C LYS A 581 -6.36 -72.25 -3.95
N GLY A 582 -5.42 -72.17 -2.99
CA GLY A 582 -3.95 -72.31 -3.19
C GLY A 582 -3.17 -71.15 -2.53
N ARG A 583 -2.08 -71.28 -1.74
CA ARG A 583 -1.08 -72.36 -1.47
C ARG A 583 -0.40 -72.87 -2.75
N GLN A 584 0.93 -73.04 -2.87
CA GLN A 584 2.09 -72.89 -1.95
C GLN A 584 3.33 -72.53 -2.84
N ARG A 585 4.62 -72.39 -2.44
CA ARG A 585 5.39 -72.90 -1.27
C ARG A 585 6.61 -71.99 -0.98
N SER A 586 7.09 -72.02 0.26
CA SER A 586 8.38 -71.53 0.79
C SER A 586 9.62 -72.35 0.36
N VAL A 587 10.80 -71.71 0.28
CA VAL A 587 12.16 -72.31 0.31
C VAL A 587 13.14 -71.33 1.01
N VAL A 588 14.15 -71.69 1.83
CA VAL A 588 14.25 -72.70 2.92
C VAL A 588 15.62 -72.55 3.66
N TRP A 589 15.61 -72.24 4.97
CA TRP A 589 16.66 -72.51 6.01
C TRP A 589 18.10 -71.98 5.76
N GLN A 590 19.10 -72.07 6.65
CA GLN A 590 19.28 -72.62 8.03
C GLN A 590 20.18 -71.61 8.80
N GLY A 591 20.19 -71.44 10.14
CA GLY A 591 20.35 -72.40 11.26
C GLY A 591 21.75 -72.20 11.87
N ASP A 592 22.06 -72.29 13.17
CA ASP A 592 21.35 -72.57 14.44
C ASP A 592 22.10 -71.80 15.57
N GLY A 593 21.70 -71.70 16.86
CA GLY A 593 20.51 -72.16 17.59
C GLY A 593 20.85 -72.67 19.01
N SER A 594 20.45 -71.96 20.07
CA SER A 594 20.48 -72.45 21.46
C SER A 594 19.60 -71.61 22.43
N VAL A 595 18.78 -72.29 23.24
CA VAL A 595 17.77 -71.81 24.22
C VAL A 595 17.50 -73.01 25.18
N PRO A 596 17.04 -72.89 26.45
CA PRO A 596 16.73 -71.71 27.30
C PRO A 596 17.88 -71.43 28.30
N ASP A 597 17.79 -70.81 29.49
CA ASP A 597 16.72 -70.23 30.36
C ASP A 597 17.37 -69.11 31.23
N THR A 598 16.75 -68.29 32.08
CA THR A 598 15.38 -68.14 32.63
C THR A 598 15.09 -66.64 32.88
N ALA A 599 13.84 -66.30 33.26
CA ALA A 599 13.38 -65.02 33.84
C ALA A 599 13.11 -63.82 32.89
N GLU A 600 11.81 -63.50 32.77
CA GLU A 600 11.14 -62.25 32.35
C GLU A 600 11.60 -61.45 31.10
N PRO A 601 10.65 -61.17 30.18
CA PRO A 601 10.76 -60.02 29.28
C PRO A 601 9.51 -59.12 29.23
N HIS A 602 9.69 -57.90 29.75
CA HIS A 602 9.34 -56.60 29.16
C HIS A 602 7.94 -56.26 28.61
N ALA A 603 7.58 -54.98 28.80
CA ALA A 603 6.32 -54.36 28.37
C ALA A 603 6.11 -54.35 26.85
N ALA A 604 4.84 -54.40 26.44
CA ALA A 604 4.43 -54.16 25.06
C ALA A 604 4.74 -52.71 24.64
N PRO A 605 5.30 -52.46 23.44
CA PRO A 605 5.62 -51.11 22.99
C PRO A 605 4.35 -50.30 22.72
N SER A 606 4.39 -49.02 23.11
CA SER A 606 3.35 -48.05 22.81
C SER A 606 3.25 -47.78 21.29
N PRO A 607 2.08 -47.37 20.78
CA PRO A 607 1.92 -46.96 19.38
C PRO A 607 2.54 -45.56 19.20
N ILE A 608 3.86 -45.53 19.07
CA ILE A 608 4.67 -44.33 18.83
C ILE A 608 4.28 -43.72 17.48
N LEU A 609 4.10 -42.40 17.44
CA LEU A 609 3.90 -41.63 16.21
C LEU A 609 5.23 -41.55 15.43
N PRO A 610 5.21 -41.45 14.08
CA PRO A 610 6.45 -41.27 13.33
C PRO A 610 7.19 -39.99 13.75
N SER A 611 8.51 -40.01 13.63
CA SER A 611 9.32 -38.84 13.99
C SER A 611 8.93 -37.64 13.12
N THR A 612 8.91 -36.46 13.72
CA THR A 612 8.61 -35.21 12.99
C THR A 612 9.56 -35.02 11.81
N GLU A 613 10.82 -35.46 11.95
CA GLU A 613 11.84 -35.37 10.90
C GLU A 613 11.54 -36.30 9.71
N ASP A 614 11.12 -37.55 9.94
CA ASP A 614 10.75 -38.48 8.85
C ASP A 614 9.55 -37.95 8.04
N VAL A 615 8.57 -37.37 8.73
CA VAL A 615 7.37 -36.79 8.12
C VAL A 615 7.71 -35.52 7.32
N ILE A 616 8.65 -34.71 7.79
CA ILE A 616 9.22 -33.57 7.03
C ILE A 616 9.97 -34.10 5.79
N ARG A 617 10.93 -35.01 5.94
CA ARG A 617 11.73 -35.58 4.84
C ARG A 617 10.85 -36.19 3.73
N LYS A 618 9.76 -36.91 4.09
CA LYS A 618 8.79 -37.42 3.10
C LYS A 618 7.95 -36.31 2.47
N THR A 619 7.58 -35.26 3.22
CA THR A 619 6.86 -34.09 2.69
C THR A 619 7.69 -33.29 1.69
N GLU A 620 8.99 -33.14 1.95
CA GLU A 620 9.96 -32.54 1.01
C GLU A 620 10.07 -33.35 -0.28
N GLN A 621 10.17 -34.68 -0.18
CA GLN A 621 10.23 -35.57 -1.34
C GLN A 621 8.93 -35.53 -2.18
N ILE A 622 7.75 -35.44 -1.54
CA ILE A 622 6.47 -35.20 -2.23
C ILE A 622 6.48 -33.83 -2.91
N THR A 623 6.92 -32.78 -2.20
CA THR A 623 6.96 -31.40 -2.71
C THR A 623 7.88 -31.25 -3.92
N LYS A 624 9.05 -31.90 -3.91
CA LYS A 624 9.98 -31.95 -5.05
C LYS A 624 9.34 -32.63 -6.26
N ASN A 625 8.69 -33.78 -6.09
CA ASN A 625 8.02 -34.49 -7.18
C ASN A 625 6.84 -33.66 -7.75
N ILE A 626 6.16 -32.88 -6.92
CA ILE A 626 5.14 -31.90 -7.34
C ILE A 626 5.75 -30.74 -8.13
N GLN A 627 6.90 -30.19 -7.71
CA GLN A 627 7.58 -29.11 -8.45
C GLN A 627 8.01 -29.55 -9.86
N GLU A 628 8.44 -30.81 -10.01
CA GLU A 628 8.75 -31.38 -11.33
C GLU A 628 7.50 -31.55 -12.21
N LEU A 629 6.37 -32.00 -11.63
CA LEU A 629 5.09 -32.07 -12.34
C LEU A 629 4.58 -30.68 -12.77
N LEU A 630 4.65 -29.68 -11.89
CA LEU A 630 4.23 -28.30 -12.20
C LEU A 630 5.11 -27.67 -13.28
N ARG A 631 6.41 -27.97 -13.30
CA ARG A 631 7.31 -27.57 -14.39
C ARG A 631 6.93 -28.25 -15.71
N ALA A 632 6.66 -29.56 -15.69
CA ALA A 632 6.18 -30.28 -16.88
C ALA A 632 4.84 -29.70 -17.39
N ALA A 633 3.97 -29.21 -16.50
CA ALA A 633 2.74 -28.52 -16.89
C ALA A 633 3.01 -27.14 -17.53
N GLN A 634 3.88 -26.32 -16.94
CA GLN A 634 4.31 -25.03 -17.52
C GLN A 634 4.98 -25.19 -18.89
N GLU A 635 5.74 -26.28 -19.09
CA GLU A 635 6.42 -26.61 -20.34
C GLU A 635 5.53 -27.38 -21.35
N ASN A 636 4.26 -27.64 -21.02
CA ASN A 636 3.30 -28.44 -21.83
C ASN A 636 3.80 -29.87 -22.19
N LYS A 637 4.61 -30.47 -21.33
CA LYS A 637 5.22 -31.81 -21.51
C LYS A 637 4.34 -32.91 -20.94
N HIS A 638 3.20 -33.15 -21.58
CA HIS A 638 2.18 -34.10 -21.11
C HIS A 638 2.70 -35.54 -20.97
N ASP A 639 3.67 -35.98 -21.79
CA ASP A 639 4.31 -37.31 -21.66
C ASP A 639 5.00 -37.51 -20.29
N SER A 640 5.41 -36.42 -19.63
CA SER A 640 6.06 -36.48 -18.30
C SER A 640 5.06 -36.60 -17.15
N TYR A 641 3.75 -36.43 -17.40
CA TYR A 641 2.74 -36.40 -16.33
C TYR A 641 2.58 -37.75 -15.63
N ILE A 642 2.64 -38.87 -16.38
CA ILE A 642 2.51 -40.22 -15.80
C ILE A 642 3.72 -40.55 -14.91
N PRO A 643 4.99 -40.48 -15.38
CA PRO A 643 6.17 -40.70 -14.53
C PRO A 643 6.27 -39.76 -13.33
N CYS A 644 5.71 -38.55 -13.41
CA CYS A 644 5.63 -37.68 -12.23
C CYS A 644 4.52 -38.12 -11.26
N SER A 645 3.33 -38.48 -11.75
CA SER A 645 2.23 -38.98 -10.91
C SER A 645 2.57 -40.28 -10.18
N GLU A 646 3.35 -41.17 -10.80
CA GLU A 646 3.83 -42.41 -10.19
C GLU A 646 4.83 -42.14 -9.07
N ARG A 647 5.81 -41.24 -9.28
CA ARG A 647 6.76 -40.83 -8.23
C ARG A 647 6.10 -40.08 -7.07
N ILE A 648 5.06 -39.29 -7.35
CA ILE A 648 4.22 -38.68 -6.30
C ILE A 648 3.45 -39.77 -5.53
N HIS A 649 2.85 -40.74 -6.23
CA HIS A 649 2.09 -41.83 -5.60
C HIS A 649 2.95 -42.74 -4.72
N VAL A 650 4.17 -43.08 -5.16
CA VAL A 650 5.14 -43.83 -4.33
C VAL A 650 5.51 -43.03 -3.08
N ALA A 651 5.89 -41.76 -3.22
CA ALA A 651 6.26 -40.92 -2.07
C ALA A 651 5.09 -40.71 -1.08
N VAL A 652 3.86 -40.59 -1.57
CA VAL A 652 2.63 -40.57 -0.75
C VAL A 652 2.38 -41.90 -0.05
N THR A 653 2.61 -43.04 -0.72
CA THR A 653 2.47 -44.37 -0.13
C THR A 653 3.51 -44.61 0.97
N GLU A 654 4.75 -44.19 0.76
CA GLU A 654 5.81 -44.21 1.78
C GLU A 654 5.48 -43.29 2.96
N MET A 655 4.98 -42.07 2.71
CA MET A 655 4.54 -41.17 3.78
C MET A 655 3.39 -41.77 4.59
N ALA A 656 2.41 -42.41 3.94
CA ALA A 656 1.30 -43.07 4.61
C ALA A 656 1.76 -44.31 5.41
N ALA A 657 2.80 -45.01 4.97
CA ALA A 657 3.37 -46.16 5.66
C ALA A 657 4.10 -45.81 6.97
N LEU A 658 4.47 -44.54 7.18
CA LEU A 658 4.99 -44.05 8.47
C LEU A 658 3.95 -44.07 9.60
N PHE A 659 2.65 -44.08 9.26
CA PHE A 659 1.57 -43.99 10.24
C PHE A 659 0.95 -45.37 10.55
N PRO A 660 0.52 -45.62 11.80
CA PRO A 660 -0.15 -46.87 12.15
C PRO A 660 -1.47 -47.03 11.38
N LYS A 661 -1.79 -48.26 10.95
CA LYS A 661 -2.98 -48.60 10.13
C LYS A 661 -4.34 -48.14 10.69
N LYS A 662 -4.39 -47.78 11.97
CA LYS A 662 -5.52 -47.08 12.61
C LYS A 662 -4.94 -45.93 13.47
N PRO A 663 -4.78 -44.70 12.92
CA PRO A 663 -4.37 -43.54 13.72
C PRO A 663 -5.45 -43.23 14.75
N LYS A 664 -5.04 -42.98 16.01
CA LYS A 664 -5.95 -42.53 17.08
C LYS A 664 -6.55 -41.17 16.73
N SER A 665 -5.72 -40.25 16.23
CA SER A 665 -6.10 -38.90 15.84
C SER A 665 -6.95 -38.87 14.56
N ASP A 666 -8.15 -38.31 14.66
CA ASP A 666 -9.12 -38.20 13.55
C ASP A 666 -8.67 -37.21 12.46
N THR A 667 -7.89 -36.20 12.84
CA THR A 667 -7.29 -35.22 11.92
C THR A 667 -6.18 -35.87 11.08
N VAL A 668 -5.31 -36.69 11.69
CA VAL A 668 -4.32 -37.52 10.97
C VAL A 668 -5.02 -38.47 10.02
N ARG A 669 -6.06 -39.18 10.49
CA ARG A 669 -6.83 -40.13 9.66
C ARG A 669 -7.50 -39.46 8.46
N THR A 670 -8.00 -38.25 8.64
CA THR A 670 -8.62 -37.45 7.56
C THR A 670 -7.58 -36.92 6.58
N SER A 671 -6.43 -36.44 7.08
CA SER A 671 -5.34 -35.92 6.25
C SER A 671 -4.69 -37.02 5.39
N LEU A 672 -4.49 -38.23 5.96
CA LEU A 672 -4.02 -39.41 5.21
C LEU A 672 -5.01 -39.84 4.12
N ARG A 673 -6.32 -39.85 4.42
CA ARG A 673 -7.36 -40.14 3.42
C ARG A 673 -7.33 -39.13 2.27
N LEU A 674 -7.18 -37.84 2.57
CA LEU A 674 -7.10 -36.79 1.55
C LEU A 674 -5.82 -36.93 0.71
N LEU A 675 -4.67 -37.19 1.34
CA LEU A 675 -3.38 -37.38 0.66
C LEU A 675 -3.45 -38.56 -0.34
N THR A 676 -3.87 -39.74 0.14
CA THR A 676 -3.93 -40.96 -0.68
C THR A 676 -5.00 -40.87 -1.77
N SER A 677 -6.20 -40.34 -1.48
CA SER A 677 -7.23 -40.17 -2.51
C SER A 677 -6.86 -39.14 -3.58
N SER A 678 -6.20 -38.05 -3.20
CA SER A 678 -5.71 -37.04 -4.15
C SER A 678 -4.57 -37.58 -5.03
N ALA A 679 -3.71 -38.47 -4.50
CA ALA A 679 -2.69 -39.16 -5.30
C ALA A 679 -3.29 -40.17 -6.30
N TYR A 680 -4.33 -40.92 -5.93
CA TYR A 680 -5.06 -41.75 -6.90
C TYR A 680 -5.82 -40.93 -7.94
N ARG A 681 -6.43 -39.79 -7.53
CA ARG A 681 -7.08 -38.86 -8.46
C ARG A 681 -6.08 -38.29 -9.46
N LEU A 682 -4.91 -37.86 -8.99
CA LEU A 682 -3.80 -37.40 -9.84
C LEU A 682 -3.39 -38.44 -10.88
N GLN A 683 -3.20 -39.70 -10.48
CA GLN A 683 -2.88 -40.79 -11.43
C GLN A 683 -4.01 -41.06 -12.45
N SER A 684 -5.28 -40.81 -12.08
CA SER A 684 -6.40 -40.92 -13.01
C SER A 684 -6.38 -39.78 -14.03
N GLU A 685 -6.19 -38.54 -13.60
CA GLU A 685 -6.11 -37.37 -14.48
C GLU A 685 -4.89 -37.43 -15.41
N CYS A 686 -3.71 -37.80 -14.89
CA CYS A 686 -2.51 -38.00 -15.71
C CYS A 686 -2.62 -39.14 -16.73
N LYS A 687 -3.60 -40.06 -16.60
CA LYS A 687 -3.88 -41.08 -17.64
C LYS A 687 -4.77 -40.58 -18.76
N LYS A 688 -5.54 -39.50 -18.55
CA LYS A 688 -6.38 -38.87 -19.59
C LYS A 688 -5.57 -38.05 -20.61
N THR A 689 -4.27 -37.82 -20.36
CA THR A 689 -3.36 -37.18 -21.32
C THR A 689 -2.70 -38.15 -22.30
N LEU A 690 -2.98 -39.45 -22.22
CA LEU A 690 -2.56 -40.41 -23.24
C LEU A 690 -3.48 -40.34 -24.47
N PRO A 691 -2.95 -40.47 -25.69
CA PRO A 691 -3.76 -40.69 -26.89
C PRO A 691 -4.32 -42.13 -26.87
N GLY A 692 -5.48 -42.29 -26.21
CA GLY A 692 -6.29 -43.51 -26.22
C GLY A 692 -7.41 -43.43 -27.26
N ASP A 693 -7.70 -44.54 -27.92
CA ASP A 693 -8.65 -44.60 -29.03
C ASP A 693 -10.13 -44.47 -28.60
N ALA A 694 -10.99 -44.05 -29.54
CA ALA A 694 -12.45 -43.99 -29.43
C ALA A 694 -13.05 -43.08 -28.31
N GLY A 695 -12.56 -41.84 -28.16
CA GLY A 695 -13.18 -40.81 -27.32
C GLY A 695 -13.38 -39.44 -28.03
N PRO A 696 -14.31 -38.58 -27.57
CA PRO A 696 -14.36 -37.18 -27.99
C PRO A 696 -13.09 -36.44 -27.53
N PRO A 697 -12.70 -35.32 -28.19
CA PRO A 697 -11.43 -34.66 -27.91
C PRO A 697 -11.36 -34.14 -26.46
N THR A 698 -10.48 -34.75 -25.66
CA THR A 698 -10.18 -34.33 -24.29
C THR A 698 -9.61 -32.91 -24.29
N ASP A 699 -10.20 -32.01 -23.50
CA ASP A 699 -9.62 -30.70 -23.26
C ASP A 699 -8.35 -30.83 -22.40
N ILE A 700 -7.19 -30.74 -23.07
CA ILE A 700 -5.87 -30.86 -22.46
C ILE A 700 -5.60 -29.71 -21.47
N GLN A 701 -6.19 -28.52 -21.66
CA GLN A 701 -6.06 -27.41 -20.71
C GLN A 701 -6.85 -27.69 -19.44
N LEU A 702 -8.08 -28.20 -19.57
CA LEU A 702 -8.90 -28.62 -18.43
C LEU A 702 -8.25 -29.78 -17.64
N VAL A 703 -7.69 -30.79 -18.32
CA VAL A 703 -6.95 -31.88 -17.64
C VAL A 703 -5.69 -31.33 -16.97
N THR A 704 -4.96 -30.41 -17.60
CA THR A 704 -3.80 -29.75 -16.98
C THR A 704 -4.19 -29.00 -15.71
N GLN A 705 -5.31 -28.26 -15.73
CA GLN A 705 -5.85 -27.58 -14.54
C GLN A 705 -6.24 -28.58 -13.43
N GLN A 706 -6.87 -29.71 -13.79
CA GLN A 706 -7.24 -30.76 -12.84
C GLN A 706 -6.00 -31.46 -12.23
N VAL A 707 -4.96 -31.70 -13.01
CA VAL A 707 -3.65 -32.22 -12.55
C VAL A 707 -2.99 -31.25 -11.56
N ILE A 708 -2.97 -29.95 -11.86
CA ILE A 708 -2.46 -28.91 -10.96
C ILE A 708 -3.26 -28.86 -9.64
N GLN A 709 -4.59 -28.94 -9.70
CA GLN A 709 -5.42 -28.96 -8.49
C GLN A 709 -5.15 -30.20 -7.63
N CYS A 710 -5.00 -31.39 -8.24
CA CYS A 710 -4.63 -32.61 -7.50
C CYS A 710 -3.26 -32.46 -6.81
N ALA A 711 -2.29 -31.84 -7.47
CA ALA A 711 -0.97 -31.58 -6.88
C ALA A 711 -1.06 -30.61 -5.68
N TYR A 712 -1.89 -29.57 -5.77
CA TYR A 712 -2.14 -28.65 -4.65
C TYR A 712 -2.83 -29.34 -3.45
N ASP A 713 -3.83 -30.19 -3.71
CA ASP A 713 -4.55 -30.94 -2.66
C ASP A 713 -3.59 -31.88 -1.90
N ILE A 714 -2.68 -32.55 -2.62
CA ILE A 714 -1.62 -33.41 -2.03
C ILE A 714 -0.66 -32.57 -1.17
N ALA A 715 -0.16 -31.44 -1.69
CA ALA A 715 0.74 -30.57 -0.94
C ALA A 715 0.10 -30.01 0.34
N LYS A 716 -1.19 -29.64 0.28
CA LYS A 716 -1.97 -29.20 1.45
C LYS A 716 -2.09 -30.31 2.49
N ALA A 717 -2.44 -31.53 2.08
CA ALA A 717 -2.57 -32.67 2.99
C ALA A 717 -1.22 -33.07 3.64
N ALA A 718 -0.12 -33.02 2.89
CA ALA A 718 1.21 -33.31 3.43
C ALA A 718 1.67 -32.25 4.46
N LYS A 719 1.48 -30.95 4.16
CA LYS A 719 1.74 -29.86 5.12
C LYS A 719 0.87 -30.00 6.38
N GLN A 720 -0.39 -30.40 6.23
CA GLN A 720 -1.29 -30.63 7.36
C GLN A 720 -0.79 -31.79 8.25
N LEU A 721 -0.28 -32.88 7.67
CA LEU A 721 0.32 -33.99 8.42
C LEU A 721 1.56 -33.54 9.21
N VAL A 722 2.51 -32.82 8.60
CA VAL A 722 3.66 -32.24 9.32
C VAL A 722 3.19 -31.40 10.50
N THR A 723 2.24 -30.48 10.26
CA THR A 723 1.70 -29.58 11.28
C THR A 723 1.07 -30.34 12.46
N ILE A 724 0.38 -31.46 12.20
CA ILE A 724 -0.19 -32.30 13.25
C ILE A 724 0.93 -33.06 13.99
N THR A 725 1.88 -33.68 13.30
CA THR A 725 2.95 -34.44 13.97
C THR A 725 3.90 -33.56 14.79
N THR A 726 4.14 -32.31 14.39
CA THR A 726 4.88 -31.35 15.23
C THR A 726 4.09 -31.00 16.50
N LYS A 727 2.75 -30.91 16.44
CA LYS A 727 1.90 -30.64 17.61
C LYS A 727 1.69 -31.86 18.51
N GLU A 728 1.62 -33.06 17.93
CA GLU A 728 1.41 -34.33 18.66
C GLU A 728 2.72 -34.95 19.21
N ASN A 729 3.91 -34.43 18.83
CA ASN A 729 5.21 -34.82 19.40
C ASN A 729 5.82 -33.77 20.36
N ASN A 730 5.22 -32.57 20.47
CA ASN A 730 5.65 -31.50 21.39
C ASN A 730 4.75 -31.39 22.65
N ASN A 731 3.82 -32.34 22.84
CA ASN A 731 2.85 -32.45 23.93
C ASN A 731 2.85 -33.89 24.51
#